data_AF-A0A661VGV5-F1
#
_entry.id   AF-A0A661VGV5-F1
#
_cell.length_a   1.000
_cell.length_b   1.000
_cell.length_c   1.000
_cell.angle_alpha   90.00
_cell.angle_beta   90.00
_cell.angle_gamma   90.00
#
_symmetry.space_group_name_H-M   'P 1'
#
loop_
_entity.id
_entity.type
_entity.pdbx_description
1 polymer ?
#
loop_
_entity_poly.entity_id
_entity_poly.type
_entity_poly.pdbx_seq_one_letter_code
_entity_poly.pdbx_strand_id
1 'polypeptide(L)'
;RQWEVYYQNRKVITELVNRLRRGFIKPHSDNLVELVWGGSYLEQLKGLKPTGRRIGESWECSAHPLHPSLIKVKEGLEIPLPHLINLMPEDVLGSAIAQEFKGELPILVKLIDARENLSVQVHPSDEKAKELGEIQPGKNEAWLILRAEPDAVLYLGFKGGVNREEFEKDLYLSRVNIAEKYLNAIPVKADEVFFNPAGTIHAIGKGLVLAEIQQTSGITYRVWDWNRHPQRPLHIEKALKALNFEPSTAADFRRHPRRIGAQEEELISTLYFSVNRLNLDPGMELVQRSGGSFQVLTCLDGKVRLEGEESVEYLGRGESLLVPASLEKYKIVPLEKSRLLKSFLITPQQINPVIFQTYDVRAIADVDLPDRVVYYLGKGSGTYLRRINEASSGQLWVVVGGGVRLSTERMRRALIKGLLSSGVNVYDIGISSTPELYFAIPYLGANGGINITASHNEAEYNGLKQVIKDKDGFITSITAEQMLELKATILKGDFLQGEGRLIRVEEGEIARYHNELVKANLRLGREIWIYLREKWQDKGLKALLDLLASLEFPEEMSLLEWEKIRARLGLPPEFEPPELAIKHPFKGMKVVIDFGNGSTWRTKQVYQDLGAEVVALNEEPDGSFPAHIPDPIKARYRRQLEEKVLEVAREEEEKSRRLSGYVKKEVVGFGHDEDGDRVIYVRSDGRVVEGDRTLAIQAKQLIEEHRRKGRPGRPRFLGEVKFSRIAEEFITQQGGEYIMSPTGFAFIKQGTKKLYQAIKQGLPEVELFGRRLNLSQNREPIALAAELSGHQMSGHEENWIFDDATLAATKVLGTIARALRRGQNFIDLDEEIPRYPVSPEINIRLPTNVLSEKQEVVDEVVKVFRKRGYPIDTIDGGLIKWLDEQGEWLGQALVRKSNTQPMLICRIEGRDEQAKARIEQEFFQVLGQVSTAAIPKLDLASDDYVRRVLQGVDQGELEHGD
;
A
#
# COMPACT_ATOMS: atom_id res chain seq x y z
N ARG A 1 30.59 -15.89 -43.51
CA ARG A 1 31.48 -14.93 -42.80
C ARG A 1 31.37 -15.00 -41.27
N GLN A 2 30.34 -14.46 -40.60
CA GLN A 2 30.28 -14.51 -39.11
C GLN A 2 30.21 -15.94 -38.55
N TRP A 3 29.46 -16.84 -39.20
CA TRP A 3 29.41 -18.27 -38.85
C TRP A 3 30.74 -19.02 -39.05
N GLU A 4 31.54 -18.66 -40.06
CA GLU A 4 32.87 -19.24 -40.29
C GLU A 4 33.88 -18.77 -39.24
N VAL A 5 33.84 -17.49 -38.86
CA VAL A 5 34.67 -16.94 -37.78
C VAL A 5 34.33 -17.62 -36.46
N TYR A 6 33.04 -17.84 -36.17
CA TYR A 6 32.59 -18.58 -34.98
C TYR A 6 33.09 -20.03 -34.99
N TYR A 7 32.92 -20.77 -36.09
CA TYR A 7 33.38 -22.16 -36.17
C TYR A 7 34.90 -22.29 -36.04
N GLN A 8 35.66 -21.39 -36.65
CA GLN A 8 37.13 -21.37 -36.55
C GLN A 8 37.63 -20.98 -35.15
N ASN A 9 36.84 -20.22 -34.37
CA ASN A 9 37.23 -19.73 -33.06
C ASN A 9 36.38 -20.30 -31.90
N ARG A 10 35.57 -21.34 -32.14
CA ARG A 10 34.60 -21.86 -31.17
C ARG A 10 35.22 -22.17 -29.82
N LYS A 11 36.38 -22.83 -29.81
CA LYS A 11 37.12 -23.17 -28.58
C LYS A 11 37.52 -21.90 -27.81
N VAL A 12 38.03 -20.88 -28.50
CA VAL A 12 38.44 -19.59 -27.92
C VAL A 12 37.24 -18.84 -27.34
N ILE A 13 36.10 -18.87 -28.04
CA ILE A 13 34.86 -18.23 -27.56
C ILE A 13 34.31 -18.98 -26.33
N THR A 14 34.36 -20.32 -26.31
CA THR A 14 33.96 -21.11 -25.13
C THR A 14 34.87 -20.84 -23.92
N GLU A 15 36.19 -20.78 -24.13
CA GLU A 15 37.15 -20.42 -23.07
C GLU A 15 36.90 -18.99 -22.55
N LEU A 16 36.61 -18.05 -23.45
CA LEU A 16 36.22 -16.68 -23.09
C LEU A 16 34.95 -16.65 -22.23
N VAL A 17 33.88 -17.30 -22.67
CA VAL A 17 32.60 -17.36 -21.93
C VAL A 17 32.82 -17.95 -20.54
N ASN A 18 33.55 -19.06 -20.44
CA ASN A 18 33.86 -19.68 -19.15
C ASN A 18 34.65 -18.76 -18.21
N ARG A 19 35.63 -18.01 -18.74
CA ARG A 19 36.40 -17.02 -17.98
C ARG A 19 35.50 -15.86 -17.53
N LEU A 20 34.67 -15.33 -18.42
CA LEU A 20 33.82 -14.17 -18.14
C LEU A 20 32.66 -14.49 -17.19
N ARG A 21 32.22 -15.76 -17.08
CA ARG A 21 31.29 -16.20 -16.03
C ARG A 21 31.81 -15.96 -14.62
N ARG A 22 33.13 -15.99 -14.44
CA ARG A 22 33.82 -15.83 -13.14
C ARG A 22 34.63 -14.56 -13.06
N GLY A 23 34.38 -13.61 -13.96
CA GLY A 23 35.17 -12.40 -14.05
C GLY A 23 34.45 -11.20 -14.64
N PHE A 24 35.16 -10.09 -14.70
CA PHE A 24 34.63 -8.82 -15.19
C PHE A 24 34.64 -8.74 -16.72
N ILE A 25 33.71 -7.99 -17.28
CA ILE A 25 33.63 -7.67 -18.71
C ILE A 25 34.05 -6.21 -18.88
N LYS A 26 35.31 -5.97 -19.22
CA LYS A 26 35.87 -4.63 -19.44
C LYS A 26 35.89 -4.28 -20.94
N PRO A 27 35.06 -3.33 -21.41
CA PRO A 27 35.14 -2.84 -22.78
C PRO A 27 36.31 -1.89 -23.01
N HIS A 28 36.58 -1.57 -24.28
CA HIS A 28 37.46 -0.46 -24.63
C HIS A 28 36.91 0.88 -24.13
N SER A 29 37.79 1.78 -23.71
CA SER A 29 37.43 3.08 -23.14
C SER A 29 37.12 4.17 -24.17
N ASP A 30 37.34 3.91 -25.47
CA ASP A 30 37.31 4.87 -26.57
C ASP A 30 36.03 4.82 -27.44
N ASN A 31 34.91 4.35 -26.88
CA ASN A 31 33.59 4.35 -27.54
C ASN A 31 32.96 5.77 -27.58
N LEU A 32 33.66 6.68 -28.26
CA LEU A 32 33.37 8.11 -28.35
C LEU A 32 32.48 8.43 -29.57
N VAL A 33 31.53 9.34 -29.39
CA VAL A 33 30.60 9.80 -30.44
C VAL A 33 30.81 11.29 -30.70
N GLU A 34 31.07 11.61 -31.96
CA GLU A 34 31.21 12.99 -32.43
C GLU A 34 29.83 13.62 -32.66
N LEU A 35 29.60 14.79 -32.05
CA LEU A 35 28.33 15.50 -32.09
C LEU A 35 28.57 16.99 -32.29
N VAL A 36 27.64 17.66 -32.96
CA VAL A 36 27.77 19.09 -33.32
C VAL A 36 28.00 20.00 -32.10
N TRP A 37 27.45 19.63 -30.94
CA TRP A 37 27.56 20.33 -29.67
C TRP A 37 28.71 19.85 -28.78
N GLY A 38 29.45 18.83 -29.21
CA GLY A 38 30.44 18.14 -28.40
C GLY A 38 31.65 18.99 -28.04
N GLY A 39 32.21 18.71 -26.87
CA GLY A 39 33.43 19.31 -26.36
C GLY A 39 34.69 18.48 -26.62
N SER A 40 35.68 18.69 -25.77
CA SER A 40 36.97 17.98 -25.79
C SER A 40 37.33 17.40 -24.41
N TYR A 41 36.44 17.51 -23.42
CA TYR A 41 36.69 17.11 -22.05
C TYR A 41 36.64 15.60 -21.87
N LEU A 42 35.82 14.87 -22.61
CA LEU A 42 35.72 13.40 -22.47
C LEU A 42 37.03 12.68 -22.80
N GLU A 43 37.76 13.14 -23.82
CA GLU A 43 39.09 12.60 -24.14
C GLU A 43 40.07 12.82 -22.97
N GLN A 44 40.06 14.01 -22.37
CA GLN A 44 40.85 14.34 -21.18
C GLN A 44 40.44 13.48 -19.97
N LEU A 45 39.14 13.35 -19.72
CA LEU A 45 38.57 12.60 -18.60
C LEU A 45 39.03 11.13 -18.63
N LYS A 46 39.10 10.54 -19.82
CA LYS A 46 39.48 9.14 -20.06
C LYS A 46 40.98 8.94 -20.27
N GLY A 47 41.79 9.99 -20.19
CA GLY A 47 43.24 9.92 -20.45
C GLY A 47 43.60 9.55 -21.90
N LEU A 48 42.69 9.80 -22.84
CA LEU A 48 42.90 9.55 -24.26
C LEU A 48 43.66 10.71 -24.91
N LYS A 49 44.37 10.43 -26.00
CA LYS A 49 45.03 11.47 -26.79
C LYS A 49 43.96 12.35 -27.46
N PRO A 50 44.00 13.68 -27.30
CA PRO A 50 43.03 14.56 -27.93
C PRO A 50 43.05 14.41 -29.46
N THR A 51 41.90 14.16 -30.07
CA THR A 51 41.78 14.04 -31.53
C THR A 51 41.40 15.35 -32.22
N GLY A 52 40.96 16.35 -31.44
CA GLY A 52 40.48 17.64 -31.95
C GLY A 52 39.06 17.60 -32.55
N ARG A 53 38.42 16.42 -32.54
CA ARG A 53 37.01 16.23 -32.92
C ARG A 53 36.07 16.78 -31.87
N ARG A 54 34.81 17.05 -32.24
CA ARG A 54 33.78 17.50 -31.30
C ARG A 54 33.13 16.31 -30.62
N ILE A 55 33.76 15.78 -29.57
CA ILE A 55 33.26 14.59 -28.86
C ILE A 55 32.18 15.00 -27.86
N GLY A 56 30.93 14.61 -28.12
CA GLY A 56 29.80 14.99 -27.26
C GLY A 56 29.37 13.89 -26.30
N GLU A 57 29.54 12.62 -26.69
CA GLU A 57 29.12 11.48 -25.87
C GLU A 57 30.23 10.42 -25.83
N SER A 58 30.26 9.68 -24.72
CA SER A 58 30.91 8.38 -24.63
C SER A 58 29.92 7.36 -24.13
N TRP A 59 29.80 6.22 -24.81
CA TRP A 59 28.81 5.19 -24.52
C TRP A 59 29.48 4.04 -23.76
N GLU A 60 29.21 3.97 -22.46
CA GLU A 60 29.86 3.05 -21.53
C GLU A 60 29.12 1.71 -21.44
N CYS A 61 29.85 0.60 -21.55
CA CYS A 61 29.29 -0.76 -21.53
C CYS A 61 28.02 -0.92 -22.41
N SER A 62 28.01 -0.26 -23.56
CA SER A 62 26.84 -0.14 -24.41
C SER A 62 26.58 -1.45 -25.15
N ALA A 63 25.36 -1.97 -25.00
CA ALA A 63 24.83 -3.02 -25.85
C ALA A 63 23.89 -2.46 -26.95
N HIS A 64 23.86 -1.15 -27.14
CA HIS A 64 22.97 -0.55 -28.13
C HIS A 64 23.55 -0.72 -29.55
N PRO A 65 22.74 -1.10 -30.57
CA PRO A 65 23.24 -1.41 -31.91
C PRO A 65 23.98 -0.29 -32.63
N LEU A 66 23.66 0.98 -32.33
CA LEU A 66 24.31 2.14 -32.97
C LEU A 66 25.77 2.32 -32.55
N HIS A 67 26.08 2.07 -31.27
CA HIS A 67 27.41 2.29 -30.69
C HIS A 67 27.72 1.19 -29.67
N PRO A 68 27.86 -0.08 -30.09
CA PRO A 68 28.12 -1.18 -29.19
C PRO A 68 29.56 -1.11 -28.67
N SER A 69 29.75 -1.30 -27.37
CA SER A 69 31.08 -1.45 -26.80
C SER A 69 31.74 -2.74 -27.29
N LEU A 70 33.03 -2.67 -27.59
CA LEU A 70 33.83 -3.81 -28.02
C LEU A 70 34.56 -4.42 -26.83
N ILE A 71 34.64 -5.76 -26.78
CA ILE A 71 35.37 -6.53 -25.78
C ILE A 71 36.56 -7.21 -26.45
N LYS A 72 37.77 -6.93 -25.95
CA LYS A 72 38.99 -7.61 -26.43
C LYS A 72 39.02 -9.05 -25.94
N VAL A 73 39.08 -10.00 -26.88
CA VAL A 73 39.19 -11.43 -26.58
C VAL A 73 40.65 -11.86 -26.55
N LYS A 74 41.38 -11.49 -27.60
CA LYS A 74 42.82 -11.66 -27.77
C LYS A 74 43.32 -10.66 -28.81
N GLU A 75 44.62 -10.63 -29.03
CA GLU A 75 45.18 -9.77 -30.08
C GLU A 75 44.53 -10.06 -31.44
N GLY A 76 44.02 -9.01 -32.09
CA GLY A 76 43.34 -9.09 -33.38
C GLY A 76 41.91 -9.67 -33.37
N LEU A 77 41.32 -9.94 -32.19
CA LEU A 77 39.94 -10.42 -32.07
C LEU A 77 39.17 -9.66 -30.99
N GLU A 78 38.16 -8.91 -31.44
CA GLU A 78 37.20 -8.18 -30.61
C GLU A 78 35.78 -8.65 -30.91
N ILE A 79 34.93 -8.64 -29.89
CA ILE A 79 33.51 -8.98 -30.02
C ILE A 79 32.64 -7.83 -29.50
N PRO A 80 31.57 -7.44 -30.21
CA PRO A 80 30.58 -6.51 -29.67
C PRO A 80 29.91 -7.10 -28.42
N LEU A 81 29.74 -6.27 -27.38
CA LEU A 81 29.04 -6.65 -26.15
C LEU A 81 27.65 -7.27 -26.38
N PRO A 82 26.79 -6.79 -27.30
CA PRO A 82 25.51 -7.43 -27.58
C PRO A 82 25.64 -8.90 -27.98
N HIS A 83 26.67 -9.23 -28.76
CA HIS A 83 26.91 -10.61 -29.18
C HIS A 83 27.35 -11.49 -28.01
N LEU A 84 28.16 -10.95 -27.10
CA LEU A 84 28.54 -11.65 -25.88
C LEU A 84 27.32 -11.92 -25.00
N ILE A 85 26.46 -10.93 -24.79
CA ILE A 85 25.23 -11.09 -24.00
C ILE A 85 24.32 -12.15 -24.64
N ASN A 86 24.14 -12.15 -25.96
CA ASN A 86 23.36 -13.16 -26.67
C ASN A 86 23.88 -14.60 -26.49
N LEU A 87 25.19 -14.78 -26.24
CA LEU A 87 25.78 -16.10 -26.00
C LEU A 87 25.57 -16.60 -24.57
N MET A 88 25.34 -15.70 -23.60
CA MET A 88 25.26 -16.02 -22.18
C MET A 88 24.34 -15.04 -21.42
N PRO A 89 23.06 -14.90 -21.83
CA PRO A 89 22.21 -13.81 -21.37
C PRO A 89 21.90 -13.91 -19.88
N GLU A 90 21.62 -15.10 -19.37
CA GLU A 90 21.35 -15.31 -17.94
C GLU A 90 22.60 -15.15 -17.08
N ASP A 91 23.77 -15.58 -17.56
CA ASP A 91 25.03 -15.42 -16.84
C ASP A 91 25.40 -13.94 -16.68
N VAL A 92 25.11 -13.11 -17.69
CA VAL A 92 25.44 -11.68 -17.68
C VAL A 92 24.36 -10.85 -16.98
N LEU A 93 23.10 -11.00 -17.38
CA LEU A 93 21.99 -10.16 -16.92
C LEU A 93 21.33 -10.68 -15.64
N GLY A 94 21.43 -11.99 -15.39
CA GLY A 94 20.61 -12.70 -14.41
C GLY A 94 19.28 -13.16 -15.02
N SER A 95 18.77 -14.33 -14.59
CA SER A 95 17.62 -14.98 -15.22
C SER A 95 16.36 -14.09 -15.26
N ALA A 96 16.07 -13.35 -14.19
CA ALA A 96 14.89 -12.48 -14.12
C ALA A 96 14.93 -11.35 -15.17
N ILE A 97 16.08 -10.67 -15.30
CA ILE A 97 16.26 -9.56 -16.24
C ILE A 97 16.36 -10.10 -17.67
N ALA A 98 17.11 -11.19 -17.89
CA ALA A 98 17.23 -11.83 -19.19
C ALA A 98 15.86 -12.24 -19.75
N GLN A 99 14.97 -12.79 -18.91
CA GLN A 99 13.63 -13.16 -19.33
C GLN A 99 12.76 -11.93 -19.61
N GLU A 100 12.80 -10.92 -18.73
CA GLU A 100 12.01 -9.69 -18.84
C GLU A 100 12.35 -8.89 -20.11
N PHE A 101 13.65 -8.73 -20.39
CA PHE A 101 14.16 -7.93 -21.51
C PHE A 101 14.62 -8.77 -22.70
N LYS A 102 14.22 -10.04 -22.76
CA LYS A 102 14.51 -10.96 -23.88
C LYS A 102 16.01 -11.04 -24.24
N GLY A 103 16.87 -10.99 -23.23
CA GLY A 103 18.32 -11.04 -23.38
C GLY A 103 18.99 -9.71 -23.75
N GLU A 104 18.25 -8.59 -23.79
CA GLU A 104 18.82 -7.28 -24.07
C GLU A 104 19.25 -6.56 -22.77
N LEU A 105 20.39 -5.86 -22.80
CA LEU A 105 20.86 -5.05 -21.66
C LEU A 105 19.97 -3.80 -21.53
N PRO A 106 19.19 -3.65 -20.45
CA PRO A 106 18.12 -2.65 -20.39
C PRO A 106 18.60 -1.23 -20.03
N ILE A 107 19.86 -1.08 -19.63
CA ILE A 107 20.46 0.20 -19.23
C ILE A 107 21.50 0.63 -20.26
N LEU A 108 21.51 1.92 -20.58
CA LEU A 108 22.60 2.57 -21.29
C LEU A 108 23.17 3.68 -20.39
N VAL A 109 24.50 3.68 -20.25
CA VAL A 109 25.25 4.70 -19.52
C VAL A 109 26.03 5.53 -20.52
N LYS A 110 25.91 6.86 -20.44
CA LYS A 110 26.69 7.79 -21.23
C LYS A 110 27.40 8.81 -20.37
N LEU A 111 28.57 9.25 -20.81
CA LEU A 111 29.19 10.48 -20.35
C LEU A 111 28.96 11.54 -21.44
N ILE A 112 28.40 12.68 -21.06
CA ILE A 112 28.04 13.78 -21.96
C ILE A 112 28.94 14.98 -21.69
N ASP A 113 29.45 15.61 -22.74
CA ASP A 113 30.20 16.87 -22.71
C ASP A 113 29.56 17.89 -23.67
N ALA A 114 28.73 18.75 -23.08
CA ALA A 114 27.94 19.76 -23.76
C ALA A 114 28.72 21.08 -23.84
N ARG A 115 29.54 21.25 -24.88
CA ARG A 115 30.20 22.53 -25.17
C ARG A 115 29.23 23.59 -25.69
N GLU A 116 28.22 23.15 -26.44
CA GLU A 116 27.08 23.97 -26.87
C GLU A 116 25.77 23.34 -26.36
N ASN A 117 24.66 24.10 -26.39
CA ASN A 117 23.36 23.57 -25.97
C ASN A 117 22.99 22.33 -26.80
N LEU A 118 22.48 21.28 -26.17
CA LEU A 118 21.81 20.19 -26.87
C LEU A 118 20.48 20.66 -27.44
N SER A 119 19.95 19.96 -28.43
CA SER A 119 18.63 20.30 -28.98
C SER A 119 17.54 20.20 -27.92
N VAL A 120 16.52 21.06 -28.01
CA VAL A 120 15.29 20.90 -27.24
C VAL A 120 14.51 19.71 -27.80
N GLN A 121 14.20 18.78 -26.91
CA GLN A 121 13.69 17.46 -27.26
C GLN A 121 12.77 16.88 -26.19
N VAL A 122 12.11 15.77 -26.55
CA VAL A 122 11.29 14.95 -25.65
C VAL A 122 11.47 13.48 -26.00
N HIS A 123 11.23 12.62 -25.01
CA HIS A 123 11.26 11.17 -25.16
C HIS A 123 9.89 10.55 -24.81
N PRO A 124 9.39 9.56 -25.56
CA PRO A 124 8.13 8.90 -25.23
C PRO A 124 8.29 7.90 -24.06
N SER A 125 7.18 7.62 -23.35
CA SER A 125 7.09 6.46 -22.46
C SER A 125 7.05 5.15 -23.25
N ASP A 126 7.13 3.99 -22.61
CA ASP A 126 7.04 2.70 -23.30
C ASP A 126 5.70 2.56 -24.05
N GLU A 127 4.60 2.99 -23.41
CA GLU A 127 3.25 2.97 -23.97
C GLU A 127 3.17 3.89 -25.18
N LYS A 128 3.67 5.13 -25.04
CA LYS A 128 3.64 6.11 -26.12
C LYS A 128 4.55 5.71 -27.29
N ALA A 129 5.70 5.09 -27.01
CA ALA A 129 6.60 4.58 -28.05
C ALA A 129 5.87 3.52 -28.89
N LYS A 130 5.17 2.58 -28.25
CA LYS A 130 4.35 1.57 -28.92
C LYS A 130 3.23 2.20 -29.75
N GLU A 131 2.51 3.19 -29.21
CA GLU A 131 1.45 3.93 -29.95
C GLU A 131 2.00 4.68 -31.18
N LEU A 132 3.22 5.21 -31.09
CA LEU A 132 3.88 5.93 -32.18
C LEU A 132 4.58 5.00 -33.20
N GLY A 133 4.46 3.68 -33.01
CA GLY A 133 5.03 2.66 -33.91
C GLY A 133 6.54 2.50 -33.79
N GLU A 134 7.13 2.86 -32.65
CA GLU A 134 8.56 2.69 -32.39
C GLU A 134 8.87 1.22 -32.04
N ILE A 135 10.03 0.74 -32.50
CA ILE A 135 10.52 -0.61 -32.19
C ILE A 135 11.22 -0.64 -30.82
N GLN A 136 11.86 0.47 -30.46
CA GLN A 136 12.59 0.62 -29.21
C GLN A 136 11.64 0.99 -28.06
N PRO A 137 12.00 0.65 -26.81
CA PRO A 137 11.23 1.08 -25.64
C PRO A 137 11.29 2.59 -25.46
N GLY A 138 10.45 3.09 -24.56
CA GLY A 138 10.50 4.48 -24.13
C GLY A 138 11.82 4.83 -23.47
N LYS A 139 11.98 6.10 -23.09
CA LYS A 139 13.23 6.57 -22.50
C LYS A 139 13.00 7.51 -21.33
N ASN A 140 13.31 7.00 -20.15
CA ASN A 140 13.57 7.76 -18.94
C ASN A 140 15.08 7.91 -18.74
N GLU A 141 15.50 9.02 -18.14
CA GLU A 141 16.92 9.35 -17.95
C GLU A 141 17.15 9.86 -16.52
N ALA A 142 18.36 9.66 -16.02
CA ALA A 142 18.88 10.32 -14.83
C ALA A 142 20.23 10.94 -15.14
N TRP A 143 20.44 12.15 -14.64
CA TRP A 143 21.65 12.92 -14.85
C TRP A 143 22.36 13.17 -13.53
N LEU A 144 23.63 12.80 -13.47
CA LEU A 144 24.54 13.24 -12.42
C LEU A 144 25.49 14.28 -13.01
N ILE A 145 25.45 15.50 -12.48
CA ILE A 145 26.31 16.59 -12.95
C ILE A 145 27.74 16.34 -12.45
N LEU A 146 28.67 16.12 -13.38
CA LEU A 146 30.10 15.91 -13.07
C LEU A 146 30.85 17.24 -13.03
N ARG A 147 30.47 18.18 -13.91
CA ARG A 147 31.02 19.53 -14.00
C ARG A 147 29.97 20.48 -14.55
N ALA A 148 29.94 21.70 -14.01
CA ALA A 148 29.11 22.79 -14.51
C ALA A 148 29.91 24.10 -14.54
N GLU A 149 29.84 24.84 -15.66
CA GLU A 149 30.28 26.23 -15.74
C GLU A 149 29.32 27.17 -14.97
N PRO A 150 29.74 28.38 -14.55
CA PRO A 150 28.93 29.24 -13.69
C PRO A 150 27.55 29.63 -14.24
N ASP A 151 27.38 29.72 -15.56
CA ASP A 151 26.12 30.04 -16.26
C ASP A 151 25.40 28.80 -16.81
N ALA A 152 25.87 27.60 -16.47
CA ALA A 152 25.33 26.37 -17.02
C ALA A 152 23.96 26.03 -16.38
N VAL A 153 23.01 25.65 -17.23
CA VAL A 153 21.63 25.33 -16.84
C VAL A 153 21.16 24.04 -17.50
N LEU A 154 20.22 23.37 -16.84
CA LEU A 154 19.34 22.40 -17.49
C LEU A 154 18.07 23.11 -17.91
N TYR A 155 17.69 23.00 -19.19
CA TYR A 155 16.34 23.37 -19.62
C TYR A 155 15.46 22.15 -19.40
N LEU A 156 14.54 22.20 -18.43
CA LEU A 156 13.81 20.99 -17.98
C LEU A 156 12.38 21.32 -17.57
N GLY A 157 11.42 20.72 -18.27
CA GLY A 157 9.99 20.92 -18.03
C GLY A 157 9.46 22.28 -18.49
N PHE A 158 8.14 22.38 -18.60
CA PHE A 158 7.47 23.62 -18.96
C PHE A 158 7.35 24.58 -17.77
N LYS A 159 7.47 25.88 -18.06
CA LYS A 159 7.07 26.96 -17.15
C LYS A 159 5.55 26.90 -16.86
N GLY A 160 5.12 27.53 -15.77
CA GLY A 160 3.69 27.69 -15.48
C GLY A 160 2.96 28.48 -16.56
N GLY A 161 1.76 28.02 -16.96
CA GLY A 161 0.85 28.74 -17.86
C GLY A 161 1.17 28.63 -19.35
N VAL A 162 1.94 27.61 -19.78
CA VAL A 162 2.24 27.39 -21.21
C VAL A 162 0.97 26.98 -21.98
N ASN A 163 0.61 27.77 -23.00
CA ASN A 163 -0.47 27.43 -23.92
C ASN A 163 0.04 26.48 -25.02
N ARG A 164 -0.61 25.32 -25.16
CA ARG A 164 -0.24 24.27 -26.13
C ARG A 164 -0.31 24.73 -27.59
N GLU A 165 -1.36 25.43 -27.98
CA GLU A 165 -1.56 25.89 -29.36
C GLU A 165 -0.52 26.95 -29.75
N GLU A 166 -0.21 27.86 -28.81
CA GLU A 166 0.83 28.87 -29.01
C GLU A 166 2.22 28.21 -29.14
N PHE A 167 2.53 27.26 -28.26
CA PHE A 167 3.78 26.50 -28.31
C PHE A 167 3.94 25.77 -29.66
N GLU A 168 2.91 25.06 -30.11
CA GLU A 168 2.92 24.37 -31.39
C GLU A 168 3.15 25.33 -32.56
N LYS A 169 2.44 26.46 -32.59
CA LYS A 169 2.63 27.49 -33.62
C LYS A 169 4.06 28.02 -33.65
N ASP A 170 4.66 28.29 -32.49
CA ASP A 170 6.00 28.83 -32.38
C ASP A 170 7.09 27.84 -32.83
N LEU A 171 6.89 26.53 -32.65
CA LEU A 171 7.78 25.50 -33.20
C LEU A 171 7.86 25.57 -34.74
N TYR A 172 6.72 25.72 -35.41
CA TYR A 172 6.68 25.82 -36.89
C TYR A 172 7.22 27.15 -37.41
N LEU A 173 6.99 28.24 -36.69
CA LEU A 173 7.44 29.57 -37.12
C LEU A 173 8.95 29.80 -36.87
N SER A 174 9.53 29.15 -35.85
CA SER A 174 10.95 29.28 -35.47
C SER A 174 11.42 30.74 -35.28
N ARG A 175 10.51 31.63 -34.85
CA ARG A 175 10.76 33.08 -34.66
C ARG A 175 11.20 33.46 -33.25
N VAL A 176 11.00 32.56 -32.29
CA VAL A 176 11.29 32.80 -30.87
C VAL A 176 12.29 31.78 -30.35
N ASN A 177 12.98 32.11 -29.27
CA ASN A 177 13.78 31.14 -28.53
C ASN A 177 12.85 30.24 -27.71
N ILE A 178 12.69 28.99 -28.14
CA ILE A 178 11.75 28.04 -27.53
C ILE A 178 12.13 27.75 -26.08
N ALA A 179 13.41 27.58 -25.79
CA ALA A 179 13.89 27.28 -24.44
C ALA A 179 13.61 28.44 -23.47
N GLU A 180 13.92 29.68 -23.86
CA GLU A 180 13.71 30.86 -23.01
C GLU A 180 12.23 31.16 -22.78
N LYS A 181 11.39 31.00 -23.81
CA LYS A 181 9.96 31.31 -23.70
C LYS A 181 9.23 30.26 -22.86
N TYR A 182 9.50 28.97 -23.08
CA TYR A 182 8.64 27.89 -22.58
C TYR A 182 9.24 27.00 -21.48
N LEU A 183 10.57 26.88 -21.37
CA LEU A 183 11.20 25.91 -20.47
C LEU A 183 11.77 26.55 -19.21
N ASN A 184 11.76 25.80 -18.11
CA ASN A 184 12.49 26.23 -16.91
C ASN A 184 13.99 26.10 -17.17
N ALA A 185 14.74 27.19 -16.98
CA ALA A 185 16.21 27.16 -16.96
C ALA A 185 16.67 26.97 -15.51
N ILE A 186 17.04 25.74 -15.15
CA ILE A 186 17.42 25.35 -13.80
C ILE A 186 18.94 25.48 -13.67
N PRO A 187 19.47 26.38 -12.83
CA PRO A 187 20.90 26.43 -12.52
C PRO A 187 21.33 25.14 -11.83
N VAL A 188 22.48 24.61 -12.23
CA VAL A 188 23.00 23.34 -11.70
C VAL A 188 24.41 23.45 -11.16
N LYS A 189 24.76 22.55 -10.25
CA LYS A 189 26.11 22.42 -9.69
C LYS A 189 26.61 20.99 -9.83
N ALA A 190 27.94 20.83 -9.78
CA ALA A 190 28.54 19.50 -9.69
C ALA A 190 27.99 18.73 -8.48
N ASP A 191 27.90 17.41 -8.63
CA ASP A 191 27.33 16.45 -7.68
C ASP A 191 25.80 16.51 -7.47
N GLU A 192 25.07 17.38 -8.19
CA GLU A 192 23.59 17.34 -8.21
C GLU A 192 23.06 16.19 -9.10
N VAL A 193 21.92 15.63 -8.68
CA VAL A 193 21.23 14.52 -9.37
C VAL A 193 19.85 14.98 -9.84
N PHE A 194 19.50 14.62 -11.07
CA PHE A 194 18.21 14.91 -11.68
C PHE A 194 17.61 13.63 -12.28
N PHE A 195 16.30 13.47 -12.14
CA PHE A 195 15.52 12.47 -12.87
C PHE A 195 14.70 13.17 -13.95
N ASN A 196 14.83 12.70 -15.19
CA ASN A 196 14.09 13.18 -16.36
C ASN A 196 13.13 12.07 -16.82
N PRO A 197 11.86 12.08 -16.35
CA PRO A 197 10.88 11.09 -16.77
C PRO A 197 10.47 11.31 -18.23
N ALA A 198 10.09 10.22 -18.90
CA ALA A 198 9.53 10.27 -20.24
C ALA A 198 8.35 11.26 -20.35
N GLY A 199 8.25 11.95 -21.49
CA GLY A 199 7.28 13.00 -21.78
C GLY A 199 7.73 14.41 -21.38
N THR A 200 8.82 14.55 -20.64
CA THR A 200 9.36 15.84 -20.23
C THR A 200 10.11 16.51 -21.38
N ILE A 201 9.75 17.77 -21.69
CA ILE A 201 10.54 18.59 -22.62
C ILE A 201 11.84 19.05 -21.97
N HIS A 202 12.96 18.93 -22.66
CA HIS A 202 14.26 19.27 -22.07
C HIS A 202 15.37 19.56 -23.09
N ALA A 203 16.45 20.17 -22.60
CA ALA A 203 17.76 20.26 -23.25
C ALA A 203 18.86 20.40 -22.18
N ILE A 204 20.00 19.74 -22.41
CA ILE A 204 21.22 19.97 -21.63
C ILE A 204 21.87 21.26 -22.14
N GLY A 205 22.05 22.25 -21.26
CA GLY A 205 22.69 23.51 -21.60
C GLY A 205 24.21 23.38 -21.80
N LYS A 206 24.78 24.37 -22.49
CA LYS A 206 26.23 24.51 -22.69
C LYS A 206 26.98 24.57 -21.34
N GLY A 207 28.23 24.14 -21.35
CA GLY A 207 29.12 24.18 -20.18
C GLY A 207 28.89 23.04 -19.18
N LEU A 208 28.15 22.00 -19.56
CA LEU A 208 27.86 20.84 -18.70
C LEU A 208 28.64 19.61 -19.11
N VAL A 209 29.19 18.91 -18.11
CA VAL A 209 29.62 17.51 -18.23
C VAL A 209 28.82 16.69 -17.23
N LEU A 210 28.17 15.63 -17.70
CA LEU A 210 27.31 14.81 -16.85
C LEU A 210 27.37 13.32 -17.21
N ALA A 211 26.99 12.46 -16.26
CA ALA A 211 26.69 11.07 -16.53
C ALA A 211 25.18 10.93 -16.74
N GLU A 212 24.77 10.37 -17.88
CA GLU A 212 23.40 10.05 -18.23
C GLU A 212 23.18 8.54 -18.10
N ILE A 213 22.29 8.14 -17.20
CA ILE A 213 21.84 6.75 -17.06
C ILE A 213 20.41 6.71 -17.60
N GLN A 214 20.16 5.85 -18.57
CA GLN A 214 18.87 5.77 -19.23
C GLN A 214 18.46 4.34 -19.53
N GLN A 215 17.18 4.14 -19.85
CA GLN A 215 16.75 2.94 -20.59
C GLN A 215 17.56 2.79 -21.88
N THR A 216 17.79 1.57 -22.32
CA THR A 216 18.43 1.29 -23.62
C THR A 216 17.54 1.73 -24.78
N SER A 217 17.63 3.00 -25.17
CA SER A 217 16.79 3.60 -26.21
C SER A 217 17.50 4.80 -26.84
N GLY A 218 17.46 4.86 -28.17
CA GLY A 218 17.94 5.98 -28.97
C GLY A 218 16.82 6.96 -29.38
N ILE A 219 15.57 6.75 -28.96
CA ILE A 219 14.43 7.56 -29.43
C ILE A 219 14.57 9.00 -28.93
N THR A 220 14.63 9.95 -29.86
CA THR A 220 14.73 11.38 -29.57
C THR A 220 13.84 12.17 -30.51
N TYR A 221 12.80 12.82 -29.98
CA TYR A 221 11.98 13.74 -30.76
C TYR A 221 12.44 15.17 -30.56
N ARG A 222 13.18 15.68 -31.55
CA ARG A 222 13.72 17.02 -31.54
C ARG A 222 12.64 18.02 -31.94
N VAL A 223 12.38 19.02 -31.11
CA VAL A 223 11.41 20.08 -31.43
C VAL A 223 12.09 21.37 -31.87
N TRP A 224 13.30 21.64 -31.35
CA TRP A 224 14.04 22.84 -31.72
C TRP A 224 15.54 22.65 -31.54
N ASP A 225 16.34 23.26 -32.42
CA ASP A 225 17.79 23.03 -32.48
C ASP A 225 18.64 24.31 -32.43
N TRP A 226 18.12 25.36 -31.81
CA TRP A 226 18.82 26.65 -31.68
C TRP A 226 19.16 27.29 -33.04
N ASN A 227 18.37 26.96 -34.07
CA ASN A 227 18.58 27.42 -35.45
C ASN A 227 20.00 27.15 -36.00
N ARG A 228 20.63 26.05 -35.56
CA ARG A 228 21.96 25.64 -36.01
C ARG A 228 22.00 25.25 -37.48
N HIS A 229 23.16 25.47 -38.11
CA HIS A 229 23.45 25.10 -39.50
C HIS A 229 24.58 24.04 -39.58
N PRO A 230 24.43 22.99 -40.41
CA PRO A 230 23.25 22.66 -41.22
C PRO A 230 22.05 22.26 -40.35
N GLN A 231 20.84 22.56 -40.84
CA GLN A 231 19.61 22.24 -40.11
C GLN A 231 19.48 20.72 -39.97
N ARG A 232 19.20 20.27 -38.74
CA ARG A 232 18.95 18.86 -38.45
C ARG A 232 17.43 18.60 -38.39
N PRO A 233 16.97 17.39 -38.75
CA PRO A 233 15.54 17.06 -38.75
C PRO A 233 14.86 17.34 -37.40
N LEU A 234 13.66 17.93 -37.48
CA LEU A 234 12.75 18.09 -36.36
C LEU A 234 11.64 17.02 -36.43
N HIS A 235 11.16 16.61 -35.26
CA HIS A 235 10.16 15.55 -35.07
C HIS A 235 8.90 16.11 -34.37
N ILE A 236 8.45 17.29 -34.79
CA ILE A 236 7.41 18.09 -34.10
C ILE A 236 6.13 17.28 -33.83
N GLU A 237 5.58 16.59 -34.84
CA GLU A 237 4.33 15.83 -34.68
C GLU A 237 4.43 14.71 -33.64
N LYS A 238 5.54 13.93 -33.68
CA LYS A 238 5.78 12.86 -32.71
C LYS A 238 6.04 13.44 -31.31
N ALA A 239 6.78 14.54 -31.23
CA ALA A 239 7.04 15.23 -29.97
C ALA A 239 5.74 15.72 -29.30
N LEU A 240 4.85 16.39 -30.04
CA LEU A 240 3.58 16.89 -29.51
C LEU A 240 2.66 15.80 -28.95
N LYS A 241 2.78 14.56 -29.47
CA LYS A 241 2.06 13.39 -28.93
C LYS A 241 2.72 12.79 -27.68
N ALA A 242 4.03 13.01 -27.51
CA ALA A 242 4.79 12.50 -26.37
C ALA A 242 4.87 13.49 -25.20
N LEU A 243 4.71 14.79 -25.45
CA LEU A 243 4.85 15.84 -24.46
C LEU A 243 3.80 15.76 -23.35
N ASN A 244 4.28 15.86 -22.11
CA ASN A 244 3.48 16.23 -20.95
C ASN A 244 3.53 17.76 -20.78
N PHE A 245 2.36 18.41 -20.83
CA PHE A 245 2.23 19.87 -20.70
C PHE A 245 1.98 20.34 -19.26
N GLU A 246 1.90 19.41 -18.30
CA GLU A 246 1.76 19.78 -16.89
C GLU A 246 2.91 20.69 -16.44
N PRO A 247 2.61 21.77 -15.69
CA PRO A 247 3.63 22.65 -15.18
C PRO A 247 4.54 21.90 -14.22
N SER A 248 5.82 22.26 -14.21
CA SER A 248 6.81 21.62 -13.36
C SER A 248 7.82 22.63 -12.84
N THR A 249 8.48 22.25 -11.75
CA THR A 249 9.48 23.03 -11.03
C THR A 249 10.76 22.22 -10.89
N ALA A 250 11.83 22.86 -10.42
CA ALA A 250 13.09 22.16 -10.18
C ALA A 250 12.98 21.04 -9.13
N ALA A 251 12.05 21.15 -8.17
CA ALA A 251 11.84 20.15 -7.12
C ALA A 251 11.28 18.84 -7.67
N ASP A 252 10.51 18.90 -8.76
CA ASP A 252 9.92 17.71 -9.39
C ASP A 252 10.97 16.78 -9.99
N PHE A 253 12.11 17.33 -10.42
CA PHE A 253 13.18 16.61 -11.11
C PHE A 253 14.42 16.36 -10.24
N ARG A 254 14.80 17.31 -9.39
CA ARG A 254 16.00 17.20 -8.54
C ARG A 254 15.81 16.03 -7.56
N ARG A 255 16.86 15.23 -7.37
CA ARG A 255 16.88 14.11 -6.43
C ARG A 255 17.98 14.34 -5.40
N HIS A 256 17.68 13.93 -4.17
CA HIS A 256 18.61 14.04 -3.06
C HIS A 256 19.19 12.65 -2.78
N PRO A 257 20.52 12.49 -2.86
CA PRO A 257 21.17 11.22 -2.51
C PRO A 257 20.80 10.77 -1.11
N ARG A 258 20.43 9.49 -0.97
CA ARG A 258 20.08 8.87 0.30
C ARG A 258 21.19 7.93 0.73
N ARG A 259 21.73 8.12 1.93
CA ARG A 259 22.76 7.23 2.47
C ARG A 259 22.15 5.87 2.82
N ILE A 260 22.68 4.79 2.22
CA ILE A 260 22.22 3.41 2.46
C ILE A 260 23.31 2.53 3.09
N GLY A 261 24.54 3.02 3.17
CA GLY A 261 25.65 2.37 3.85
C GLY A 261 26.75 3.35 4.25
N ALA A 262 27.79 2.85 4.92
CA ALA A 262 28.91 3.68 5.34
C ALA A 262 29.59 4.38 4.14
N GLN A 263 29.72 3.66 3.02
CA GLN A 263 30.42 4.09 1.80
C GLN A 263 29.51 4.16 0.56
N GLU A 264 28.19 4.06 0.75
CA GLU A 264 27.24 3.90 -0.35
C GLU A 264 25.99 4.78 -0.17
N GLU A 265 25.65 5.50 -1.24
CA GLU A 265 24.50 6.38 -1.34
C GLU A 265 23.67 5.98 -2.56
N GLU A 266 22.35 5.84 -2.38
CA GLU A 266 21.40 5.71 -3.48
C GLU A 266 21.19 7.10 -4.09
N LEU A 267 21.48 7.24 -5.39
CA LEU A 267 21.22 8.48 -6.13
C LEU A 267 19.81 8.49 -6.72
N ILE A 268 19.41 7.34 -7.27
CA ILE A 268 18.08 7.15 -7.84
C ILE A 268 17.72 5.67 -7.86
N SER A 269 16.44 5.37 -7.65
CA SER A 269 15.88 4.04 -7.81
C SER A 269 14.53 4.17 -8.52
N THR A 270 14.44 3.62 -9.72
CA THR A 270 13.24 3.68 -10.58
C THR A 270 12.83 2.27 -11.01
N LEU A 271 11.72 2.17 -11.75
CA LEU A 271 11.35 0.93 -12.42
C LEU A 271 12.42 0.43 -13.42
N TYR A 272 13.16 1.35 -14.03
CA TYR A 272 13.96 1.10 -15.24
C TYR A 272 15.46 1.06 -15.03
N PHE A 273 15.93 1.60 -13.91
CA PHE A 273 17.33 1.60 -13.48
C PHE A 273 17.45 2.11 -12.04
N SER A 274 18.49 1.65 -11.38
CA SER A 274 18.93 2.10 -10.07
C SER A 274 20.41 2.52 -10.17
N VAL A 275 20.77 3.60 -9.50
CA VAL A 275 22.14 4.13 -9.50
C VAL A 275 22.55 4.45 -8.08
N ASN A 276 23.66 3.83 -7.65
CA ASN A 276 24.30 4.12 -6.39
C ASN A 276 25.66 4.77 -6.62
N ARG A 277 26.06 5.65 -5.72
CA ARG A 277 27.41 6.21 -5.65
C ARG A 277 28.19 5.54 -4.52
N LEU A 278 29.38 5.09 -4.85
CA LEU A 278 30.36 4.58 -3.90
C LEU A 278 31.43 5.65 -3.69
N ASN A 279 31.60 6.08 -2.45
CA ASN A 279 32.71 6.96 -2.05
C ASN A 279 33.72 6.11 -1.30
N LEU A 280 34.96 6.03 -1.80
CA LEU A 280 35.94 5.05 -1.34
C LEU A 280 37.26 5.73 -1.00
N ASP A 281 37.74 5.54 0.23
CA ASP A 281 39.03 6.03 0.68
C ASP A 281 40.12 4.93 0.55
N PRO A 282 41.39 5.28 0.27
CA PRO A 282 42.48 4.32 0.18
C PRO A 282 42.64 3.47 1.45
N GLY A 283 43.10 2.22 1.28
CA GLY A 283 43.35 1.29 2.39
C GLY A 283 42.11 0.53 2.88
N MET A 284 40.95 0.78 2.28
CA MET A 284 39.73 0.03 2.54
C MET A 284 39.59 -1.19 1.61
N GLU A 285 38.75 -2.14 2.01
CA GLU A 285 38.26 -3.21 1.15
C GLU A 285 36.73 -3.27 1.24
N LEU A 286 36.05 -3.11 0.10
CA LEU A 286 34.59 -3.17 0.04
C LEU A 286 34.15 -4.43 -0.69
N VAL A 287 33.44 -5.31 -0.01
CA VAL A 287 32.81 -6.48 -0.62
C VAL A 287 31.44 -6.09 -1.14
N GLN A 288 31.17 -6.40 -2.41
CA GLN A 288 29.90 -6.17 -3.09
C GLN A 288 29.31 -7.50 -3.56
N ARG A 289 27.99 -7.50 -3.75
CA ARG A 289 27.24 -8.63 -4.31
C ARG A 289 26.49 -8.20 -5.56
N SER A 290 26.44 -9.06 -6.56
CA SER A 290 25.67 -8.82 -7.79
C SER A 290 24.16 -8.86 -7.52
N GLY A 291 23.73 -9.69 -6.56
CA GLY A 291 22.32 -9.87 -6.22
C GLY A 291 21.50 -10.54 -7.33
N GLY A 292 22.15 -11.32 -8.20
CA GLY A 292 21.49 -11.88 -9.39
C GLY A 292 21.20 -10.85 -10.47
N SER A 293 21.80 -9.66 -10.39
CA SER A 293 21.71 -8.58 -11.38
C SER A 293 23.07 -8.32 -12.02
N PHE A 294 23.08 -7.75 -13.22
CA PHE A 294 24.30 -7.13 -13.76
C PHE A 294 24.59 -5.81 -13.04
N GLN A 295 25.85 -5.36 -13.07
CA GLN A 295 26.21 -4.01 -12.58
C GLN A 295 27.18 -3.35 -13.55
N VAL A 296 26.90 -2.12 -13.96
CA VAL A 296 27.85 -1.27 -14.68
C VAL A 296 28.54 -0.38 -13.67
N LEU A 297 29.83 -0.61 -13.46
CA LEU A 297 30.68 0.23 -12.61
C LEU A 297 31.36 1.27 -13.49
N THR A 298 31.20 2.54 -13.16
CA THR A 298 31.86 3.66 -13.85
C THR A 298 32.69 4.44 -12.85
N CYS A 299 33.98 4.58 -13.09
CA CYS A 299 34.87 5.33 -12.21
C CYS A 299 34.87 6.81 -12.59
N LEU A 300 34.29 7.64 -11.73
CA LEU A 300 34.20 9.09 -11.94
C LEU A 300 35.52 9.80 -11.57
N ASP A 301 36.18 9.31 -10.52
CA ASP A 301 37.46 9.81 -10.03
C ASP A 301 38.26 8.69 -9.35
N GLY A 302 39.58 8.86 -9.33
CA GLY A 302 40.52 7.96 -8.71
C GLY A 302 40.80 6.70 -9.53
N LYS A 303 41.19 5.64 -8.84
CA LYS A 303 41.54 4.34 -9.40
C LYS A 303 41.28 3.24 -8.40
N VAL A 304 40.64 2.17 -8.86
CA VAL A 304 40.32 1.00 -8.03
C VAL A 304 40.86 -0.28 -8.66
N ARG A 305 41.22 -1.25 -7.81
CA ARG A 305 41.44 -2.65 -8.16
C ARG A 305 40.17 -3.43 -7.81
N LEU A 306 39.69 -4.23 -8.74
CA LEU A 306 38.52 -5.08 -8.59
C LEU A 306 38.96 -6.54 -8.61
N GLU A 307 38.51 -7.31 -7.63
CA GLU A 307 38.87 -8.73 -7.47
C GLU A 307 37.59 -9.57 -7.55
N GLY A 308 37.47 -10.38 -8.60
CA GLY A 308 36.46 -11.41 -8.75
C GLY A 308 36.98 -12.77 -8.29
N GLU A 309 36.28 -13.86 -8.63
CA GLU A 309 36.68 -15.22 -8.24
C GLU A 309 37.97 -15.66 -8.95
N GLU A 310 38.06 -15.41 -10.27
CA GLU A 310 39.20 -15.83 -11.10
C GLU A 310 39.78 -14.68 -11.94
N SER A 311 39.44 -13.43 -11.62
CA SER A 311 39.92 -12.26 -12.38
C SER A 311 40.21 -11.05 -11.51
N VAL A 312 41.18 -10.25 -11.95
CA VAL A 312 41.51 -8.95 -11.37
C VAL A 312 41.48 -7.92 -12.48
N GLU A 313 40.72 -6.85 -12.29
CA GLU A 313 40.67 -5.71 -13.21
C GLU A 313 41.02 -4.42 -12.50
N TYR A 314 41.46 -3.43 -13.28
CA TYR A 314 41.68 -2.07 -12.79
C TYR A 314 40.71 -1.14 -13.49
N LEU A 315 40.09 -0.25 -12.71
CA LEU A 315 39.16 0.75 -13.22
C LEU A 315 39.65 2.13 -12.81
N GLY A 316 40.09 2.91 -13.80
CA GLY A 316 40.53 4.28 -13.63
C GLY A 316 39.47 5.29 -14.06
N ARG A 317 39.73 6.57 -13.78
CA ARG A 317 38.85 7.69 -14.13
C ARG A 317 38.37 7.64 -15.59
N GLY A 318 37.06 7.80 -15.78
CA GLY A 318 36.39 7.78 -17.07
C GLY A 318 36.22 6.38 -17.68
N GLU A 319 36.73 5.33 -17.06
CA GLU A 319 36.51 3.95 -17.50
C GLU A 319 35.28 3.34 -16.85
N SER A 320 34.64 2.42 -17.58
CA SER A 320 33.56 1.57 -17.08
C SER A 320 33.83 0.10 -17.34
N LEU A 321 33.22 -0.76 -16.53
CA LEU A 321 33.16 -2.19 -16.76
C LEU A 321 31.82 -2.76 -16.33
N LEU A 322 31.51 -3.95 -16.85
CA LEU A 322 30.31 -4.70 -16.52
C LEU A 322 30.68 -5.86 -15.60
N VAL A 323 30.01 -5.94 -14.46
CA VAL A 323 29.97 -7.08 -13.54
C VAL A 323 28.81 -7.97 -13.98
N PRO A 324 29.05 -9.18 -14.48
CA PRO A 324 27.98 -10.10 -14.84
C PRO A 324 27.27 -10.63 -13.58
N ALA A 325 25.99 -10.96 -13.70
CA ALA A 325 25.19 -11.50 -12.59
C ALA A 325 25.77 -12.78 -11.99
N SER A 326 26.39 -13.63 -12.83
CA SER A 326 27.12 -14.84 -12.45
C SER A 326 28.30 -14.61 -11.50
N LEU A 327 28.89 -13.41 -11.49
CA LEU A 327 29.89 -13.03 -10.50
C LEU A 327 29.20 -12.55 -9.21
N GLU A 328 28.71 -13.51 -8.41
CA GLU A 328 27.86 -13.24 -7.23
C GLU A 328 28.47 -12.29 -6.20
N LYS A 329 29.79 -12.32 -6.07
CA LYS A 329 30.56 -11.55 -5.08
C LYS A 329 31.86 -11.08 -5.69
N TYR A 330 32.22 -9.83 -5.41
CA TYR A 330 33.50 -9.26 -5.79
C TYR A 330 33.97 -8.26 -4.74
N LYS A 331 35.25 -7.90 -4.78
CA LYS A 331 35.86 -6.92 -3.89
C LYS A 331 36.33 -5.69 -4.67
N ILE A 332 36.15 -4.52 -4.08
CA ILE A 332 36.67 -3.24 -4.55
C ILE A 332 37.76 -2.78 -3.58
N VAL A 333 38.96 -2.56 -4.10
CA VAL A 333 40.13 -2.06 -3.36
C VAL A 333 40.54 -0.71 -3.96
N PRO A 334 40.18 0.42 -3.34
CA PRO A 334 40.63 1.75 -3.79
C PRO A 334 42.15 1.88 -3.65
N LEU A 335 42.80 2.19 -4.79
CA LEU A 335 44.22 2.54 -4.83
C LEU A 335 44.43 4.03 -4.54
N GLU A 336 43.42 4.83 -4.86
CA GLU A 336 43.32 6.27 -4.62
C GLU A 336 41.94 6.58 -4.05
N LYS A 337 41.75 7.79 -3.53
CA LYS A 337 40.41 8.26 -3.18
C LYS A 337 39.55 8.24 -4.44
N SER A 338 38.50 7.43 -4.44
CA SER A 338 37.77 7.08 -5.65
C SER A 338 36.27 7.27 -5.48
N ARG A 339 35.62 7.68 -6.57
CA ARG A 339 34.16 7.75 -6.67
C ARG A 339 33.69 6.88 -7.82
N LEU A 340 32.81 5.93 -7.53
CA LEU A 340 32.22 5.04 -8.54
C LEU A 340 30.72 5.25 -8.63
N LEU A 341 30.17 5.14 -9.84
CA LEU A 341 28.76 4.87 -10.06
C LEU A 341 28.55 3.38 -10.26
N LYS A 342 27.54 2.84 -9.60
CA LYS A 342 27.04 1.49 -9.77
C LYS A 342 25.63 1.58 -10.34
N SER A 343 25.49 1.32 -11.64
CA SER A 343 24.20 1.30 -12.35
C SER A 343 23.74 -0.14 -12.52
N PHE A 344 22.52 -0.46 -12.09
CA PHE A 344 21.99 -1.83 -12.06
C PHE A 344 20.46 -1.83 -12.08
N LEU A 345 19.86 -3.03 -12.09
CA LEU A 345 18.43 -3.20 -11.84
C LEU A 345 18.21 -4.04 -10.60
N ILE A 346 17.27 -3.62 -9.75
CA ILE A 346 16.81 -4.44 -8.62
C ILE A 346 16.20 -5.74 -9.18
N THR A 347 16.58 -6.86 -8.59
CA THR A 347 16.02 -8.18 -8.89
C THR A 347 15.20 -8.70 -7.70
N PRO A 348 14.42 -9.78 -7.88
CA PRO A 348 13.65 -10.33 -6.77
C PRO A 348 14.51 -10.83 -5.59
N GLN A 349 15.76 -11.24 -5.84
CA GLN A 349 16.71 -11.68 -4.82
C GLN A 349 17.18 -10.54 -3.91
N GLN A 350 17.00 -9.29 -4.33
CA GLN A 350 17.36 -8.10 -3.55
C GLN A 350 16.19 -7.54 -2.73
N ILE A 351 14.99 -8.11 -2.85
CA ILE A 351 13.81 -7.70 -2.08
C ILE A 351 14.01 -8.09 -0.61
N ASN A 352 13.85 -7.13 0.31
CA ASN A 352 13.92 -7.40 1.73
C ASN A 352 12.73 -8.30 2.14
N PRO A 353 12.97 -9.55 2.61
CA PRO A 353 11.88 -10.47 2.92
C PRO A 353 11.03 -10.05 4.12
N VAL A 354 11.45 -9.02 4.87
CA VAL A 354 10.73 -8.44 6.03
C VAL A 354 9.51 -7.64 5.62
N ILE A 355 9.41 -7.16 4.37
CA ILE A 355 8.24 -6.39 3.92
C ILE A 355 6.95 -7.23 3.90
N PHE A 356 7.08 -8.55 3.79
CA PHE A 356 5.97 -9.51 3.79
C PHE A 356 5.55 -9.81 5.23
N GLN A 357 4.44 -9.20 5.65
CA GLN A 357 3.83 -9.43 6.95
C GLN A 357 2.93 -10.68 6.91
N THR A 358 2.11 -10.89 7.94
CA THR A 358 1.25 -12.08 8.03
C THR A 358 0.16 -12.12 6.95
N TYR A 359 -0.44 -10.97 6.60
CA TYR A 359 -1.60 -10.90 5.70
C TYR A 359 -1.50 -9.80 4.63
N ASP A 360 -0.45 -8.98 4.68
CA ASP A 360 -0.23 -7.87 3.76
C ASP A 360 1.27 -7.63 3.52
N VAL A 361 1.57 -6.72 2.60
CA VAL A 361 2.90 -6.12 2.46
C VAL A 361 2.87 -4.77 3.14
N ARG A 362 3.86 -4.45 3.97
CA ARG A 362 3.96 -3.14 4.63
C ARG A 362 5.40 -2.79 4.97
N ALA A 363 5.83 -1.60 4.60
CA ALA A 363 7.17 -1.08 4.90
C ALA A 363 7.26 0.44 4.63
N ILE A 364 8.43 1.04 4.86
CA ILE A 364 8.69 2.44 4.52
C ILE A 364 8.75 2.56 3.00
N ALA A 365 7.88 3.37 2.41
CA ALA A 365 7.60 3.33 0.98
C ALA A 365 8.84 3.65 0.14
N ASP A 366 9.55 4.73 0.46
CA ASP A 366 10.70 5.19 -0.34
C ASP A 366 12.01 4.42 -0.04
N VAL A 367 11.97 3.51 0.94
CA VAL A 367 13.14 2.71 1.34
C VAL A 367 13.00 1.26 0.85
N ASP A 368 11.89 0.63 1.22
CA ASP A 368 11.67 -0.81 1.06
C ASP A 368 10.73 -1.14 -0.10
N LEU A 369 9.95 -0.17 -0.58
CA LEU A 369 8.99 -0.32 -1.69
C LEU A 369 9.31 0.62 -2.87
N PRO A 370 10.56 0.64 -3.39
CA PRO A 370 10.84 1.35 -4.63
C PRO A 370 10.06 0.71 -5.79
N ASP A 371 9.84 1.48 -6.85
CA ASP A 371 8.92 1.13 -7.94
C ASP A 371 9.19 -0.27 -8.52
N ARG A 372 10.46 -0.66 -8.66
CA ARG A 372 10.82 -1.99 -9.19
C ARG A 372 10.47 -3.14 -8.24
N VAL A 373 10.52 -2.93 -6.93
CA VAL A 373 10.02 -3.91 -5.94
C VAL A 373 8.51 -4.03 -6.07
N VAL A 374 7.78 -2.91 -6.14
CA VAL A 374 6.32 -2.91 -6.29
C VAL A 374 5.86 -3.54 -7.60
N TYR A 375 6.63 -3.37 -8.68
CA TYR A 375 6.42 -4.10 -9.93
C TYR A 375 6.51 -5.62 -9.74
N TYR A 376 7.51 -6.12 -9.03
CA TYR A 376 7.61 -7.56 -8.73
C TYR A 376 6.51 -8.04 -7.79
N LEU A 377 6.07 -7.21 -6.83
CA LEU A 377 4.90 -7.53 -6.00
C LEU A 377 3.66 -7.69 -6.89
N GLY A 378 3.40 -6.75 -7.81
CA GLY A 378 2.28 -6.85 -8.76
C GLY A 378 2.37 -8.07 -9.68
N LYS A 379 3.56 -8.33 -10.24
CA LYS A 379 3.79 -9.49 -11.11
C LYS A 379 3.63 -10.81 -10.37
N GLY A 380 4.09 -10.87 -9.11
CA GLY A 380 3.90 -12.00 -8.21
C GLY A 380 2.42 -12.21 -7.88
N SER A 381 1.69 -11.16 -7.50
CA SER A 381 0.26 -11.24 -7.16
C SER A 381 -0.58 -11.70 -8.36
N GLY A 382 -0.31 -11.19 -9.56
CA GLY A 382 -0.99 -11.63 -10.78
C GLY A 382 -0.64 -13.06 -11.19
N THR A 383 0.64 -13.46 -11.04
CA THR A 383 1.08 -14.85 -11.22
C THR A 383 0.35 -15.79 -10.26
N TYR A 384 0.33 -15.44 -8.98
CA TYR A 384 -0.34 -16.21 -7.94
C TYR A 384 -1.83 -16.38 -8.24
N LEU A 385 -2.52 -15.27 -8.57
CA LEU A 385 -3.94 -15.29 -8.90
C LEU A 385 -4.24 -16.20 -10.11
N ARG A 386 -3.40 -16.14 -11.14
CA ARG A 386 -3.54 -17.03 -12.31
C ARG A 386 -3.32 -18.50 -11.95
N ARG A 387 -2.37 -18.81 -11.07
CA ARG A 387 -2.09 -20.19 -10.65
C ARG A 387 -3.27 -20.78 -9.87
N ILE A 388 -3.78 -20.07 -8.86
CA ILE A 388 -4.89 -20.59 -8.04
C ILE A 388 -6.22 -20.69 -8.79
N ASN A 389 -6.38 -19.99 -9.91
CA ASN A 389 -7.55 -20.06 -10.78
C ASN A 389 -7.30 -20.89 -12.05
N GLU A 390 -6.12 -21.50 -12.22
CA GLU A 390 -5.71 -22.23 -13.41
C GLU A 390 -5.94 -21.44 -14.72
N ALA A 391 -5.71 -20.13 -14.67
CA ALA A 391 -6.12 -19.18 -15.71
C ALA A 391 -5.00 -18.82 -16.70
N SER A 392 -5.38 -18.76 -17.96
CA SER A 392 -4.58 -18.22 -19.06
C SER A 392 -4.53 -16.68 -19.05
N SER A 393 -3.58 -16.11 -19.80
CA SER A 393 -3.45 -14.65 -19.94
C SER A 393 -4.76 -14.04 -20.46
N GLY A 394 -5.16 -12.91 -19.88
CA GLY A 394 -6.33 -12.13 -20.27
C GLY A 394 -7.67 -12.66 -19.72
N GLN A 395 -7.68 -13.74 -18.94
CA GLN A 395 -8.93 -14.31 -18.38
C GLN A 395 -9.38 -13.66 -17.06
N LEU A 396 -8.45 -13.13 -16.26
CA LEU A 396 -8.76 -12.61 -14.93
C LEU A 396 -8.71 -11.08 -14.87
N TRP A 397 -9.52 -10.50 -13.99
CA TRP A 397 -9.55 -9.07 -13.69
C TRP A 397 -9.22 -8.81 -12.22
N VAL A 398 -8.38 -7.80 -11.98
CA VAL A 398 -7.97 -7.35 -10.63
C VAL A 398 -8.33 -5.88 -10.47
N VAL A 399 -8.94 -5.52 -9.35
CA VAL A 399 -9.15 -4.11 -8.99
C VAL A 399 -7.92 -3.56 -8.27
N VAL A 400 -7.44 -2.39 -8.67
CA VAL A 400 -6.35 -1.68 -8.00
C VAL A 400 -6.85 -0.30 -7.61
N GLY A 401 -6.72 0.00 -6.33
CA GLY A 401 -7.01 1.30 -5.74
C GLY A 401 -5.95 1.64 -4.68
N GLY A 402 -6.04 2.82 -4.08
CA GLY A 402 -5.12 3.20 -3.02
C GLY A 402 -5.56 4.43 -2.24
N GLY A 403 -5.05 4.55 -1.02
CA GLY A 403 -5.27 5.70 -0.15
C GLY A 403 -4.53 6.96 -0.62
N VAL A 404 -4.45 7.96 0.25
CA VAL A 404 -4.02 9.33 -0.12
C VAL A 404 -2.53 9.60 0.09
N ARG A 405 -1.78 8.60 0.56
CA ARG A 405 -0.34 8.69 0.85
C ARG A 405 0.45 9.18 -0.37
N LEU A 406 1.48 10.00 -0.13
CA LEU A 406 2.30 10.61 -1.19
C LEU A 406 2.95 9.59 -2.13
N SER A 407 3.26 8.38 -1.64
CA SER A 407 3.84 7.30 -2.43
C SER A 407 2.83 6.48 -3.23
N THR A 408 1.52 6.62 -2.97
CA THR A 408 0.49 5.75 -3.58
C THR A 408 0.52 5.81 -5.10
N GLU A 409 0.64 6.99 -5.71
CA GLU A 409 0.57 7.12 -7.17
C GLU A 409 1.75 6.45 -7.89
N ARG A 410 2.98 6.59 -7.37
CA ARG A 410 4.14 5.89 -7.96
C ARG A 410 4.02 4.37 -7.78
N MET A 411 3.57 3.92 -6.61
CA MET A 411 3.39 2.50 -6.31
C MET A 411 2.29 1.89 -7.19
N ARG A 412 1.18 2.61 -7.39
CA ARG A 412 0.05 2.18 -8.22
C ARG A 412 0.47 1.94 -9.66
N ARG A 413 1.19 2.89 -10.27
CA ARG A 413 1.71 2.72 -11.64
C ARG A 413 2.62 1.49 -11.77
N ALA A 414 3.53 1.31 -10.82
CA ALA A 414 4.44 0.16 -10.81
C ALA A 414 3.70 -1.18 -10.60
N LEU A 415 2.75 -1.22 -9.66
CA LEU A 415 1.94 -2.39 -9.34
C LEU A 415 1.10 -2.83 -10.54
N ILE A 416 0.40 -1.89 -11.18
CA ILE A 416 -0.41 -2.13 -12.37
C ILE A 416 0.46 -2.70 -13.48
N LYS A 417 1.64 -2.11 -13.74
CA LYS A 417 2.58 -2.64 -14.74
C LYS A 417 3.02 -4.07 -14.43
N GLY A 418 3.26 -4.39 -13.16
CA GLY A 418 3.56 -5.73 -12.69
C GLY A 418 2.43 -6.72 -12.99
N LEU A 419 1.21 -6.37 -12.59
CA LEU A 419 0.00 -7.17 -12.83
C LEU A 419 -0.20 -7.43 -14.32
N LEU A 420 -0.21 -6.38 -15.15
CA LEU A 420 -0.39 -6.50 -16.61
C LEU A 420 0.67 -7.42 -17.24
N SER A 421 1.94 -7.35 -16.79
CA SER A 421 3.04 -8.17 -17.32
C SER A 421 2.90 -9.67 -16.98
N SER A 422 2.09 -10.01 -15.98
CA SER A 422 1.72 -11.40 -15.67
C SER A 422 0.55 -11.91 -16.50
N GLY A 423 -0.10 -11.04 -17.29
CA GLY A 423 -1.27 -11.38 -18.10
C GLY A 423 -2.61 -11.28 -17.37
N VAL A 424 -2.71 -10.60 -16.22
CA VAL A 424 -4.02 -10.26 -15.62
C VAL A 424 -4.49 -8.89 -16.10
N ASN A 425 -5.79 -8.73 -16.33
CA ASN A 425 -6.39 -7.43 -16.62
C ASN A 425 -6.59 -6.64 -15.32
N VAL A 426 -6.60 -5.32 -15.42
CA VAL A 426 -6.67 -4.42 -14.26
C VAL A 426 -7.77 -3.38 -14.46
N TYR A 427 -8.60 -3.21 -13.44
CA TYR A 427 -9.40 -2.01 -13.21
C TYR A 427 -8.66 -1.09 -12.25
N ASP A 428 -8.27 0.09 -12.70
CA ASP A 428 -7.68 1.13 -11.87
C ASP A 428 -8.78 2.09 -11.41
N ILE A 429 -9.06 2.13 -10.11
CA ILE A 429 -10.21 2.85 -9.53
C ILE A 429 -9.87 4.19 -8.88
N GLY A 430 -8.66 4.72 -9.09
CA GLY A 430 -8.32 6.02 -8.53
C GLY A 430 -7.81 5.93 -7.09
N ILE A 431 -8.02 7.03 -6.36
CA ILE A 431 -7.97 7.06 -4.90
C ILE A 431 -9.23 6.38 -4.36
N SER A 432 -9.05 5.44 -3.44
CA SER A 432 -10.14 4.69 -2.84
C SER A 432 -9.84 4.27 -1.41
N SER A 433 -10.88 4.16 -0.59
CA SER A 433 -10.81 3.46 0.70
C SER A 433 -10.74 1.93 0.52
N THR A 434 -10.32 1.22 1.57
CA THR A 434 -10.33 -0.25 1.60
C THR A 434 -11.73 -0.84 1.38
N PRO A 435 -12.80 -0.34 2.03
CA PRO A 435 -14.16 -0.79 1.76
C PRO A 435 -14.64 -0.52 0.32
N GLU A 436 -14.25 0.62 -0.27
CA GLU A 436 -14.54 0.92 -1.68
C GLU A 436 -13.87 -0.09 -2.62
N LEU A 437 -12.62 -0.48 -2.36
CA LEU A 437 -11.95 -1.54 -3.12
C LEU A 437 -12.70 -2.88 -2.98
N TYR A 438 -13.12 -3.24 -1.77
CA TYR A 438 -13.89 -4.47 -1.54
C TYR A 438 -15.23 -4.46 -2.27
N PHE A 439 -15.92 -3.32 -2.26
CA PHE A 439 -17.17 -3.11 -3.00
C PHE A 439 -16.98 -3.13 -4.53
N ALA A 440 -15.86 -2.62 -5.03
CA ALA A 440 -15.56 -2.59 -6.46
C ALA A 440 -15.41 -3.99 -7.07
N ILE A 441 -14.96 -4.98 -6.30
CA ILE A 441 -14.76 -6.36 -6.80
C ILE A 441 -16.06 -7.00 -7.30
N PRO A 442 -17.15 -7.10 -6.51
CA PRO A 442 -18.42 -7.61 -7.01
C PRO A 442 -19.09 -6.64 -7.98
N TYR A 443 -18.90 -5.32 -7.83
CA TYR A 443 -19.46 -4.32 -8.72
C TYR A 443 -18.92 -4.43 -10.17
N LEU A 444 -17.60 -4.61 -10.33
CA LEU A 444 -16.93 -4.76 -11.62
C LEU A 444 -16.81 -6.21 -12.10
N GLY A 445 -17.28 -7.18 -11.30
CA GLY A 445 -17.16 -8.60 -11.60
C GLY A 445 -15.71 -9.12 -11.60
N ALA A 446 -14.82 -8.50 -10.82
CA ALA A 446 -13.41 -8.87 -10.75
C ALA A 446 -13.15 -10.14 -9.92
N ASN A 447 -11.94 -10.70 -10.05
CA ASN A 447 -11.48 -11.92 -9.37
C ASN A 447 -10.71 -11.64 -8.06
N GLY A 448 -10.46 -10.38 -7.75
CA GLY A 448 -9.72 -9.95 -6.57
C GLY A 448 -9.34 -8.48 -6.67
N GLY A 449 -8.57 -8.01 -5.70
CA GLY A 449 -8.09 -6.64 -5.69
C GLY A 449 -6.90 -6.40 -4.77
N ILE A 450 -6.24 -5.27 -4.98
CA ILE A 450 -5.12 -4.81 -4.15
C ILE A 450 -5.36 -3.34 -3.80
N ASN A 451 -5.54 -3.04 -2.50
CA ASN A 451 -5.55 -1.67 -2.02
C ASN A 451 -4.13 -1.25 -1.59
N ILE A 452 -3.67 -0.10 -2.06
CA ILE A 452 -2.37 0.46 -1.69
C ILE A 452 -2.56 1.36 -0.47
N THR A 453 -2.17 0.85 0.70
CA THR A 453 -2.35 1.54 1.98
C THR A 453 -1.47 0.91 3.05
N ALA A 454 -1.07 1.72 4.04
CA ALA A 454 -0.54 1.25 5.33
C ALA A 454 -1.49 1.56 6.50
N SER A 455 -2.79 1.70 6.22
CA SER A 455 -3.85 2.00 7.19
C SER A 455 -3.41 3.14 8.12
N HIS A 456 -3.38 2.90 9.42
CA HIS A 456 -3.09 3.87 10.48
C HIS A 456 -1.59 4.08 10.79
N ASN A 457 -0.65 3.61 9.95
CA ASN A 457 0.78 3.88 10.13
C ASN A 457 1.16 5.33 9.78
N GLU A 458 2.37 5.73 10.18
CA GLU A 458 3.02 6.99 9.85
C GLU A 458 3.05 7.26 8.33
N ALA A 459 3.12 8.52 7.92
CA ALA A 459 2.98 8.97 6.53
C ALA A 459 3.98 8.30 5.56
N GLU A 460 5.21 8.03 6.00
CA GLU A 460 6.24 7.39 5.20
C GLU A 460 6.00 5.91 4.90
N TYR A 461 5.11 5.24 5.64
CA TYR A 461 4.75 3.85 5.37
C TYR A 461 3.76 3.75 4.22
N ASN A 462 3.83 2.65 3.47
CA ASN A 462 2.76 2.22 2.59
C ASN A 462 2.77 0.67 2.49
N GLY A 463 1.83 0.11 1.76
CA GLY A 463 1.63 -1.33 1.75
C GLY A 463 0.64 -1.79 0.70
N LEU A 464 0.44 -3.11 0.64
CA LEU A 464 -0.50 -3.77 -0.28
C LEU A 464 -1.42 -4.69 0.52
N LYS A 465 -2.70 -4.31 0.64
CA LYS A 465 -3.76 -5.19 1.15
C LYS A 465 -4.34 -5.98 -0.03
N GLN A 466 -3.96 -7.24 -0.16
CA GLN A 466 -4.43 -8.12 -1.23
C GLN A 466 -5.65 -8.94 -0.79
N VAL A 467 -6.68 -8.96 -1.63
CA VAL A 467 -7.88 -9.79 -1.48
C VAL A 467 -8.15 -10.60 -2.74
N ILE A 468 -8.76 -11.77 -2.54
CA ILE A 468 -9.08 -12.72 -3.59
C ILE A 468 -10.57 -13.02 -3.50
N LYS A 469 -11.23 -13.06 -4.66
CA LYS A 469 -12.58 -13.59 -4.78
C LYS A 469 -12.48 -15.09 -5.03
N ASP A 470 -12.99 -15.90 -4.12
CA ASP A 470 -13.01 -17.35 -4.30
C ASP A 470 -14.18 -17.80 -5.19
N LYS A 471 -14.21 -19.10 -5.48
CA LYS A 471 -15.25 -19.76 -6.29
C LYS A 471 -16.67 -19.62 -5.74
N ASP A 472 -16.82 -19.43 -4.43
CA ASP A 472 -18.10 -19.28 -3.75
C ASP A 472 -18.52 -17.80 -3.65
N GLY A 473 -17.71 -16.88 -4.22
CA GLY A 473 -17.98 -15.45 -4.28
C GLY A 473 -17.55 -14.67 -3.03
N PHE A 474 -16.83 -15.30 -2.08
CA PHE A 474 -16.28 -14.60 -0.93
C PHE A 474 -15.06 -13.79 -1.33
N ILE A 475 -14.94 -12.60 -0.76
CA ILE A 475 -13.78 -11.74 -0.94
C ILE A 475 -13.01 -11.79 0.37
N THR A 476 -11.89 -12.50 0.35
CA THR A 476 -11.07 -12.75 1.55
C THR A 476 -9.67 -12.22 1.35
N SER A 477 -9.08 -11.72 2.44
CA SER A 477 -7.65 -11.43 2.49
C SER A 477 -6.83 -12.70 2.29
N ILE A 478 -5.61 -12.52 1.79
CA ILE A 478 -4.65 -13.62 1.71
C ILE A 478 -4.35 -14.16 3.11
N THR A 479 -4.30 -15.48 3.26
CA THR A 479 -3.90 -16.12 4.52
C THR A 479 -2.38 -16.09 4.69
N ALA A 480 -1.90 -16.43 5.89
CA ALA A 480 -0.47 -16.53 6.16
C ALA A 480 0.24 -17.52 5.23
N GLU A 481 -0.38 -18.67 4.96
CA GLU A 481 0.14 -19.69 4.04
C GLU A 481 0.21 -19.15 2.60
N GLN A 482 -0.83 -18.47 2.15
CA GLN A 482 -0.88 -17.85 0.82
C GLN A 482 0.18 -16.75 0.68
N MET A 483 0.39 -15.96 1.74
CA MET A 483 1.43 -14.93 1.76
C MET A 483 2.84 -15.56 1.69
N LEU A 484 3.08 -16.68 2.36
CA LEU A 484 4.34 -17.42 2.24
C LEU A 484 4.57 -17.96 0.83
N GLU A 485 3.54 -18.47 0.17
CA GLU A 485 3.61 -18.94 -1.22
C GLU A 485 3.89 -17.79 -2.20
N LEU A 486 3.18 -16.67 -2.04
CA LEU A 486 3.38 -15.46 -2.84
C LEU A 486 4.79 -14.89 -2.63
N LYS A 487 5.26 -14.80 -1.38
CA LYS A 487 6.64 -14.42 -1.04
C LYS A 487 7.65 -15.35 -1.72
N ALA A 488 7.46 -16.65 -1.64
CA ALA A 488 8.37 -17.62 -2.27
C ALA A 488 8.39 -17.47 -3.80
N THR A 489 7.22 -17.28 -4.42
CA THR A 489 7.07 -17.03 -5.87
C THR A 489 7.85 -15.78 -6.28
N ILE A 490 7.65 -14.67 -5.55
CA ILE A 490 8.31 -13.40 -5.82
C ILE A 490 9.82 -13.53 -5.65
N LEU A 491 10.31 -13.97 -4.49
CA LEU A 491 11.76 -14.00 -4.20
C LEU A 491 12.53 -14.96 -5.11
N LYS A 492 11.88 -16.01 -5.63
CA LYS A 492 12.48 -16.91 -6.65
C LYS A 492 12.47 -16.31 -8.06
N GLY A 493 11.71 -15.25 -8.31
CA GLY A 493 11.49 -14.72 -9.66
C GLY A 493 10.67 -15.64 -10.56
N ASP A 494 9.87 -16.54 -9.97
CA ASP A 494 9.09 -17.55 -10.68
C ASP A 494 7.76 -16.94 -11.17
N PHE A 495 7.84 -16.13 -12.22
CA PHE A 495 6.71 -15.37 -12.75
C PHE A 495 6.10 -16.00 -14.00
N LEU A 496 4.77 -15.95 -14.07
CA LEU A 496 4.08 -16.10 -15.35
C LEU A 496 4.25 -14.83 -16.18
N GLN A 497 4.26 -14.99 -17.51
CA GLN A 497 4.32 -13.90 -18.47
C GLN A 497 2.97 -13.78 -19.20
N GLY A 498 2.62 -12.56 -19.62
CA GLY A 498 1.47 -12.28 -20.44
C GLY A 498 1.27 -10.78 -20.66
N GLU A 499 0.25 -10.43 -21.43
CA GLU A 499 -0.19 -9.04 -21.60
C GLU A 499 -1.64 -8.94 -21.12
N GLY A 500 -1.85 -8.12 -20.09
CA GLY A 500 -3.16 -7.75 -19.59
C GLY A 500 -3.70 -6.47 -20.22
N ARG A 501 -4.99 -6.19 -19.98
CA ARG A 501 -5.65 -4.94 -20.35
C ARG A 501 -5.87 -4.06 -19.13
N LEU A 502 -5.70 -2.74 -19.29
CA LEU A 502 -6.01 -1.75 -18.28
C LEU A 502 -7.31 -1.01 -18.63
N ILE A 503 -8.23 -0.93 -17.68
CA ILE A 503 -9.38 -0.02 -17.73
C ILE A 503 -9.25 0.94 -16.55
N ARG A 504 -9.25 2.24 -16.83
CA ARG A 504 -9.36 3.27 -15.79
C ARG A 504 -10.82 3.57 -15.55
N VAL A 505 -11.26 3.39 -14.31
CA VAL A 505 -12.59 3.78 -13.85
C VAL A 505 -12.53 5.27 -13.49
N GLU A 506 -13.63 5.99 -13.72
CA GLU A 506 -13.70 7.41 -13.37
C GLU A 506 -13.48 7.57 -11.85
N GLU A 507 -12.58 8.49 -11.47
CA GLU A 507 -12.25 8.69 -10.06
C GLU A 507 -13.51 9.14 -9.29
N GLY A 508 -13.82 8.44 -8.20
CA GLY A 508 -15.02 8.69 -7.39
C GLY A 508 -16.28 7.95 -7.85
N GLU A 509 -16.29 7.27 -9.01
CA GLU A 509 -17.44 6.47 -9.44
C GLU A 509 -17.75 5.34 -8.44
N ILE A 510 -16.71 4.62 -8.01
CA ILE A 510 -16.84 3.55 -7.02
C ILE A 510 -17.36 4.10 -5.68
N ALA A 511 -16.80 5.21 -5.20
CA ALA A 511 -17.23 5.87 -3.97
C ALA A 511 -18.72 6.28 -4.04
N ARG A 512 -19.16 6.83 -5.18
CA ARG A 512 -20.57 7.20 -5.39
C ARG A 512 -21.50 5.99 -5.26
N TYR A 513 -21.18 4.88 -5.91
CA TYR A 513 -22.01 3.67 -5.85
C TYR A 513 -21.95 2.95 -4.49
N HIS A 514 -20.80 2.99 -3.83
CA HIS A 514 -20.66 2.51 -2.45
C HIS A 514 -21.55 3.33 -1.50
N ASN A 515 -21.55 4.66 -1.62
CA ASN A 515 -22.44 5.54 -0.86
C ASN A 515 -23.92 5.23 -1.10
N GLU A 516 -24.33 4.92 -2.34
CA GLU A 516 -25.70 4.47 -2.63
C GLU A 516 -26.03 3.14 -1.97
N LEU A 517 -25.09 2.18 -1.94
CA LEU A 517 -25.25 0.93 -1.22
C LEU A 517 -25.49 1.19 0.27
N VAL A 518 -24.66 2.04 0.90
CA VAL A 518 -24.77 2.34 2.33
C VAL A 518 -26.13 2.97 2.66
N LYS A 519 -26.55 3.99 1.89
CA LYS A 519 -27.85 4.64 2.06
C LYS A 519 -29.02 3.66 1.88
N ALA A 520 -28.96 2.83 0.83
CA ALA A 520 -30.02 1.87 0.54
C ALA A 520 -30.10 0.77 1.60
N ASN A 521 -28.94 0.25 2.05
CA ASN A 521 -28.87 -0.76 3.10
C ASN A 521 -29.53 -0.25 4.40
N LEU A 522 -29.26 0.99 4.80
CA LEU A 522 -29.90 1.59 5.97
C LEU A 522 -31.42 1.71 5.79
N ARG A 523 -31.86 2.35 4.69
CA ARG A 523 -33.28 2.67 4.47
C ARG A 523 -34.13 1.41 4.33
N LEU A 524 -33.65 0.43 3.57
CA LEU A 524 -34.40 -0.80 3.30
C LEU A 524 -34.25 -1.83 4.43
N GLY A 525 -33.22 -1.69 5.25
CA GLY A 525 -32.88 -2.65 6.28
C GLY A 525 -32.34 -3.97 5.72
N ARG A 526 -31.82 -4.79 6.63
CA ARG A 526 -31.03 -5.98 6.30
C ARG A 526 -31.78 -6.98 5.43
N GLU A 527 -33.02 -7.32 5.75
CA GLU A 527 -33.75 -8.39 5.04
C GLU A 527 -34.11 -8.03 3.60
N ILE A 528 -34.63 -6.82 3.38
CA ILE A 528 -34.97 -6.35 2.03
C ILE A 528 -33.70 -6.22 1.19
N TRP A 529 -32.62 -5.70 1.78
CA TRP A 529 -31.33 -5.63 1.12
C TRP A 529 -30.81 -7.01 0.68
N ILE A 530 -30.81 -8.00 1.58
CA ILE A 530 -30.40 -9.38 1.28
C ILE A 530 -31.25 -9.94 0.13
N TYR A 531 -32.58 -9.79 0.22
CA TYR A 531 -33.51 -10.26 -0.80
C TYR A 531 -33.23 -9.63 -2.17
N LEU A 532 -33.08 -8.31 -2.24
CA LEU A 532 -32.80 -7.60 -3.48
C LEU A 532 -31.45 -8.02 -4.07
N ARG A 533 -30.42 -8.11 -3.24
CA ARG A 533 -29.08 -8.52 -3.68
C ARG A 533 -29.09 -9.91 -4.28
N GLU A 534 -29.87 -10.85 -3.73
CA GLU A 534 -30.06 -12.19 -4.29
C GLU A 534 -30.89 -12.17 -5.59
N LYS A 535 -32.01 -11.44 -5.62
CA LYS A 535 -32.89 -11.37 -6.80
C LYS A 535 -32.28 -10.64 -8.00
N TRP A 536 -31.30 -9.77 -7.76
CA TRP A 536 -30.66 -8.97 -8.80
C TRP A 536 -29.28 -9.48 -9.22
N GLN A 537 -28.83 -10.65 -8.73
CA GLN A 537 -27.52 -11.20 -9.07
C GLN A 537 -27.29 -11.29 -10.58
N ASP A 538 -28.29 -11.76 -11.34
CA ASP A 538 -28.22 -11.91 -12.80
C ASP A 538 -28.23 -10.58 -13.56
N LYS A 539 -28.80 -9.53 -12.97
CA LYS A 539 -28.86 -8.18 -13.57
C LYS A 539 -27.63 -7.33 -13.25
N GLY A 540 -26.87 -7.73 -12.23
CA GLY A 540 -25.67 -7.03 -11.76
C GLY A 540 -25.95 -5.94 -10.71
N LEU A 541 -24.95 -5.70 -9.86
CA LEU A 541 -25.04 -4.78 -8.73
C LEU A 541 -25.27 -3.33 -9.17
N LYS A 542 -24.66 -2.90 -10.28
CA LYS A 542 -24.86 -1.55 -10.82
C LYS A 542 -26.32 -1.27 -11.14
N ALA A 543 -27.03 -2.20 -11.80
CA ALA A 543 -28.43 -2.03 -12.17
C ALA A 543 -29.34 -1.92 -10.94
N LEU A 544 -29.05 -2.70 -9.89
CA LEU A 544 -29.75 -2.60 -8.61
C LEU A 544 -29.52 -1.22 -7.98
N LEU A 545 -28.27 -0.76 -7.92
CA LEU A 545 -27.94 0.54 -7.32
C LEU A 545 -28.48 1.72 -8.12
N ASP A 546 -28.49 1.64 -9.46
CA ASP A 546 -29.14 2.65 -10.32
C ASP A 546 -30.65 2.71 -10.05
N LEU A 547 -31.31 1.56 -9.87
CA LEU A 547 -32.72 1.51 -9.44
C LEU A 547 -32.90 2.16 -8.06
N LEU A 548 -32.07 1.79 -7.08
CA LEU A 548 -32.16 2.29 -5.71
C LEU A 548 -31.94 3.80 -5.61
N ALA A 549 -30.95 4.32 -6.34
CA ALA A 549 -30.67 5.74 -6.43
C ALA A 549 -31.82 6.53 -7.08
N SER A 550 -32.62 5.88 -7.93
CA SER A 550 -33.79 6.49 -8.57
C SER A 550 -35.07 6.47 -7.72
N LEU A 551 -35.03 5.91 -6.51
CA LEU A 551 -36.16 5.89 -5.59
C LEU A 551 -36.27 7.21 -4.84
N GLU A 552 -37.50 7.71 -4.73
CA GLU A 552 -37.83 8.86 -3.89
C GLU A 552 -38.50 8.37 -2.61
N PHE A 553 -37.82 8.55 -1.47
CA PHE A 553 -38.39 8.25 -0.17
C PHE A 553 -39.13 9.48 0.38
N PRO A 554 -40.32 9.32 0.99
CA PRO A 554 -41.08 10.43 1.56
C PRO A 554 -40.53 10.87 2.92
N GLU A 555 -40.93 12.04 3.42
CA GLU A 555 -40.58 12.50 4.79
C GLU A 555 -41.21 11.61 5.87
N GLU A 556 -42.43 11.15 5.62
CA GLU A 556 -43.19 10.23 6.47
C GLU A 556 -43.68 9.08 5.61
N MET A 557 -43.62 7.85 6.11
CA MET A 557 -43.97 6.66 5.33
C MET A 557 -45.44 6.28 5.54
N SER A 558 -46.28 6.49 4.52
CA SER A 558 -47.63 5.91 4.45
C SER A 558 -47.65 4.54 3.75
N LEU A 559 -48.70 3.75 3.98
CA LEU A 559 -48.89 2.46 3.29
C LEU A 559 -48.93 2.62 1.77
N LEU A 560 -49.51 3.72 1.26
CA LEU A 560 -49.58 3.98 -0.18
C LEU A 560 -48.20 4.28 -0.79
N GLU A 561 -47.37 5.04 -0.08
CA GLU A 561 -46.00 5.34 -0.51
C GLU A 561 -45.13 4.09 -0.46
N TRP A 562 -45.27 3.30 0.61
CA TRP A 562 -44.59 2.01 0.71
C TRP A 562 -44.95 1.10 -0.45
N GLU A 563 -46.24 0.98 -0.78
CA GLU A 563 -46.71 0.12 -1.87
C GLU A 563 -46.09 0.51 -3.22
N LYS A 564 -45.92 1.82 -3.48
CA LYS A 564 -45.22 2.31 -4.70
C LYS A 564 -43.75 1.88 -4.73
N ILE A 565 -43.03 2.04 -3.61
CA ILE A 565 -41.62 1.65 -3.50
C ILE A 565 -41.48 0.13 -3.59
N ARG A 566 -42.30 -0.61 -2.86
CA ARG A 566 -42.37 -2.08 -2.83
C ARG A 566 -42.60 -2.65 -4.23
N ALA A 567 -43.58 -2.12 -4.96
CA ALA A 567 -43.89 -2.54 -6.33
C ALA A 567 -42.72 -2.25 -7.28
N ARG A 568 -42.09 -1.07 -7.18
CA ARG A 568 -40.94 -0.69 -8.02
C ARG A 568 -39.70 -1.56 -7.74
N LEU A 569 -39.52 -1.98 -6.50
CA LEU A 569 -38.46 -2.91 -6.08
C LEU A 569 -38.78 -4.38 -6.40
N GLY A 570 -40.03 -4.70 -6.76
CA GLY A 570 -40.48 -6.07 -6.98
C GLY A 570 -40.50 -6.91 -5.71
N LEU A 571 -40.77 -6.28 -4.56
CA LEU A 571 -40.80 -6.96 -3.27
C LEU A 571 -42.13 -7.69 -3.04
N PRO A 572 -42.13 -8.90 -2.46
CA PRO A 572 -43.34 -9.61 -2.05
C PRO A 572 -44.24 -8.82 -1.07
N PRO A 573 -45.57 -9.07 -1.02
CA PRO A 573 -46.51 -8.36 -0.16
C PRO A 573 -46.25 -8.45 1.34
N GLU A 574 -45.55 -9.49 1.78
CA GLU A 574 -45.19 -9.71 3.19
C GLU A 574 -44.11 -8.75 3.72
N PHE A 575 -43.41 -8.02 2.85
CA PHE A 575 -42.43 -7.02 3.29
C PHE A 575 -43.13 -5.75 3.77
N GLU A 576 -43.07 -5.53 5.08
CA GLU A 576 -43.50 -4.30 5.76
C GLU A 576 -42.53 -3.13 5.50
N PRO A 577 -43.00 -1.87 5.54
CA PRO A 577 -42.12 -0.70 5.43
C PRO A 577 -41.11 -0.67 6.58
N PRO A 578 -39.81 -0.62 6.30
CA PRO A 578 -38.81 -0.39 7.34
C PRO A 578 -39.00 0.99 7.99
N GLU A 579 -38.75 1.07 9.30
CA GLU A 579 -38.88 2.32 10.07
C GLU A 579 -38.01 3.47 9.51
N LEU A 580 -36.86 3.13 8.93
CA LEU A 580 -35.90 4.09 8.35
C LEU A 580 -36.07 4.30 6.85
N ALA A 581 -37.11 3.73 6.22
CA ALA A 581 -37.38 3.91 4.79
C ALA A 581 -37.99 5.30 4.50
N ILE A 582 -37.38 6.37 5.00
CA ILE A 582 -37.82 7.76 4.82
C ILE A 582 -36.67 8.59 4.23
N LYS A 583 -37.00 9.82 3.83
CA LYS A 583 -36.04 10.74 3.20
C LYS A 583 -34.90 11.08 4.15
N HIS A 584 -35.22 11.46 5.39
CA HIS A 584 -34.25 11.97 6.36
C HIS A 584 -34.28 11.15 7.67
N PRO A 585 -33.82 9.88 7.67
CA PRO A 585 -33.83 9.03 8.86
C PRO A 585 -33.00 9.57 10.04
N PHE A 586 -31.99 10.40 9.78
CA PHE A 586 -31.13 11.04 10.79
C PHE A 586 -31.56 12.47 11.14
N LYS A 587 -32.77 12.88 10.74
CA LYS A 587 -33.35 14.16 11.18
C LYS A 587 -33.34 14.25 12.70
N GLY A 588 -32.77 15.33 13.23
CA GLY A 588 -32.60 15.54 14.67
C GLY A 588 -31.25 15.05 15.21
N MET A 589 -30.33 14.61 14.35
CA MET A 589 -28.96 14.27 14.73
C MET A 589 -27.96 15.31 14.21
N LYS A 590 -26.89 15.50 14.97
CA LYS A 590 -25.73 16.31 14.60
C LYS A 590 -24.47 15.48 14.79
N VAL A 591 -23.79 15.20 13.69
CA VAL A 591 -22.70 14.24 13.64
C VAL A 591 -21.38 14.98 13.48
N VAL A 592 -20.41 14.70 14.36
CA VAL A 592 -19.03 15.18 14.24
C VAL A 592 -18.19 14.05 13.67
N ILE A 593 -17.53 14.28 12.54
CA ILE A 593 -16.73 13.26 11.85
C ILE A 593 -15.29 13.74 11.76
N ASP A 594 -14.36 12.91 12.19
CA ASP A 594 -12.93 13.11 11.94
C ASP A 594 -12.44 12.16 10.85
N PHE A 595 -12.05 12.75 9.71
CA PHE A 595 -11.51 12.01 8.58
C PHE A 595 -10.00 11.83 8.64
N GLY A 596 -9.29 12.50 9.57
CA GLY A 596 -7.84 12.40 9.74
C GLY A 596 -7.03 12.68 8.47
N ASN A 597 -7.55 13.49 7.54
CA ASN A 597 -7.00 13.72 6.20
C ASN A 597 -6.87 12.44 5.35
N GLY A 598 -7.61 11.38 5.70
CA GLY A 598 -7.59 10.07 5.05
C GLY A 598 -8.48 9.97 3.82
N SER A 599 -8.76 8.74 3.38
CA SER A 599 -9.38 8.45 2.09
C SER A 599 -10.92 8.41 2.08
N THR A 600 -11.56 8.72 3.19
CA THR A 600 -13.01 8.54 3.39
C THR A 600 -13.84 9.81 3.29
N TRP A 601 -13.24 10.97 2.97
CA TRP A 601 -13.92 12.27 2.96
C TRP A 601 -15.21 12.34 2.12
N ARG A 602 -15.29 11.54 1.04
CA ARG A 602 -16.47 11.46 0.16
C ARG A 602 -17.70 10.85 0.84
N THR A 603 -17.55 10.24 2.02
CA THR A 603 -18.65 9.60 2.76
C THR A 603 -19.45 10.59 3.59
N LYS A 604 -18.94 11.82 3.80
CA LYS A 604 -19.68 12.93 4.43
C LYS A 604 -21.09 13.10 3.84
N GLN A 605 -21.21 13.00 2.52
CA GLN A 605 -22.48 13.16 1.80
C GLN A 605 -23.51 12.08 2.19
N VAL A 606 -23.09 10.87 2.57
CA VAL A 606 -24.00 9.81 3.03
C VAL A 606 -24.81 10.29 4.23
N TYR A 607 -24.15 10.87 5.23
CA TYR A 607 -24.81 11.30 6.46
C TYR A 607 -25.72 12.52 6.23
N GLN A 608 -25.30 13.44 5.35
CA GLN A 608 -26.11 14.60 4.95
C GLN A 608 -27.35 14.18 4.15
N ASP A 609 -27.21 13.28 3.18
CA ASP A 609 -28.32 12.73 2.38
C ASP A 609 -29.36 11.98 3.23
N LEU A 610 -28.91 11.45 4.38
CA LEU A 610 -29.76 10.78 5.35
C LEU A 610 -30.33 11.74 6.41
N GLY A 611 -30.03 13.04 6.32
CA GLY A 611 -30.66 14.11 7.11
C GLY A 611 -29.93 14.53 8.38
N ALA A 612 -28.68 14.11 8.58
CA ALA A 612 -27.86 14.59 9.69
C ALA A 612 -27.25 15.96 9.38
N GLU A 613 -27.12 16.82 10.39
CA GLU A 613 -26.20 17.96 10.31
C GLU A 613 -24.78 17.48 10.58
N VAL A 614 -23.83 17.76 9.67
CA VAL A 614 -22.47 17.22 9.78
C VAL A 614 -21.45 18.33 10.07
N VAL A 615 -20.61 18.10 11.08
CA VAL A 615 -19.40 18.88 11.39
C VAL A 615 -18.21 18.00 11.03
N ALA A 616 -17.50 18.35 9.97
CA ALA A 616 -16.34 17.58 9.51
C ALA A 616 -15.04 18.19 10.06
N LEU A 617 -14.14 17.33 10.53
CA LEU A 617 -12.76 17.62 10.90
C LEU A 617 -11.84 16.92 9.90
N ASN A 618 -10.74 17.59 9.55
CA ASN A 618 -9.66 17.03 8.74
C ASN A 618 -10.18 16.40 7.42
N GLU A 619 -11.17 17.05 6.79
CA GLU A 619 -11.92 16.54 5.63
C GLU A 619 -11.08 16.48 4.35
N GLU A 620 -10.19 17.45 4.14
CA GLU A 620 -9.40 17.51 2.92
C GLU A 620 -8.34 16.38 2.93
N PRO A 621 -8.29 15.53 1.88
CA PRO A 621 -7.32 14.44 1.81
C PRO A 621 -5.90 14.96 1.68
N ASP A 622 -5.01 14.52 2.56
CA ASP A 622 -3.58 14.87 2.54
C ASP A 622 -2.75 13.72 3.11
N GLY A 623 -1.98 13.07 2.24
CA GLY A 623 -1.12 11.94 2.58
C GLY A 623 0.08 12.25 3.48
N SER A 624 0.29 13.52 3.85
CA SER A 624 1.24 13.92 4.90
C SER A 624 0.63 13.91 6.30
N PHE A 625 -0.70 13.78 6.40
CA PHE A 625 -1.48 13.76 7.65
C PHE A 625 -1.16 14.94 8.58
N PRO A 626 -1.41 16.19 8.14
CA PRO A 626 -0.96 17.39 8.85
C PRO A 626 -1.63 17.61 10.21
N ALA A 627 -2.82 17.04 10.44
CA ALA A 627 -3.52 17.16 11.72
C ALA A 627 -2.96 16.19 12.77
N HIS A 628 -3.06 14.89 12.50
CA HIS A 628 -2.55 13.80 13.31
C HIS A 628 -2.51 12.53 12.46
N ILE A 629 -1.83 11.48 12.95
CA ILE A 629 -1.92 10.16 12.31
C ILE A 629 -3.39 9.69 12.35
N PRO A 630 -3.96 9.22 11.23
CA PRO A 630 -5.35 8.75 11.15
C PRO A 630 -5.51 7.38 11.82
N ASP A 631 -5.40 7.36 13.15
CA ASP A 631 -5.69 6.20 14.01
C ASP A 631 -6.71 6.62 15.09
N PRO A 632 -8.02 6.39 14.85
CA PRO A 632 -9.07 6.83 15.77
C PRO A 632 -9.11 6.02 17.07
N ILE A 633 -8.29 4.97 17.23
CA ILE A 633 -8.26 4.14 18.44
C ILE A 633 -7.42 4.81 19.53
N LYS A 634 -6.32 5.47 19.16
CA LYS A 634 -5.39 6.07 20.12
C LYS A 634 -5.90 7.42 20.60
N ALA A 635 -6.03 7.57 21.93
CA ALA A 635 -6.55 8.79 22.56
C ALA A 635 -5.85 10.06 22.07
N ARG A 636 -4.51 10.06 21.99
CA ARG A 636 -3.73 11.22 21.51
C ARG A 636 -4.11 11.72 20.12
N TYR A 637 -4.56 10.85 19.23
CA TYR A 637 -4.93 11.23 17.86
C TYR A 637 -6.42 11.55 17.75
N ARG A 638 -7.26 10.93 18.59
CA ARG A 638 -8.71 11.21 18.64
C ARG A 638 -9.08 12.44 19.48
N ARG A 639 -8.14 13.03 20.22
CA ARG A 639 -8.41 14.16 21.13
C ARG A 639 -9.19 15.30 20.47
N GLN A 640 -8.83 15.67 19.23
CA GLN A 640 -9.52 16.74 18.50
C GLN A 640 -11.00 16.43 18.27
N LEU A 641 -11.34 15.17 17.94
CA LEU A 641 -12.71 14.70 17.83
C LEU A 641 -13.46 14.80 19.16
N GLU A 642 -12.87 14.30 20.25
CA GLU A 642 -13.50 14.32 21.58
C GLU A 642 -13.81 15.76 22.04
N GLU A 643 -12.85 16.67 21.90
CA GLU A 643 -13.02 18.08 22.22
C GLU A 643 -14.11 18.73 21.36
N LYS A 644 -14.14 18.43 20.05
CA LYS A 644 -15.16 18.99 19.16
C LYS A 644 -16.57 18.46 19.44
N VAL A 645 -16.70 17.19 19.82
CA VAL A 645 -17.99 16.60 20.20
C VAL A 645 -18.54 17.28 21.44
N LEU A 646 -17.70 17.50 22.45
CA LEU A 646 -18.08 18.22 23.68
C LEU A 646 -18.47 19.67 23.38
N GLU A 647 -17.72 20.37 22.52
CA GLU A 647 -18.03 21.73 22.07
C GLU A 647 -19.41 21.78 21.41
N VAL A 648 -19.64 20.93 20.41
CA VAL A 648 -20.91 20.88 19.66
C VAL A 648 -22.08 20.47 20.56
N ALA A 649 -21.87 19.55 21.51
CA ALA A 649 -22.89 19.15 22.48
C ALA A 649 -23.30 20.32 23.40
N ARG A 650 -22.35 21.14 23.86
CA ARG A 650 -22.63 22.35 24.64
C ARG A 650 -23.40 23.38 23.82
N GLU A 651 -23.01 23.62 22.56
CA GLU A 651 -23.72 24.55 21.68
C GLU A 651 -25.18 24.14 21.45
N GLU A 652 -25.45 22.84 21.26
CA GLU A 652 -26.81 22.34 21.07
C GLU A 652 -27.66 22.45 22.35
N GLU A 653 -27.04 22.26 23.51
CA GLU A 653 -27.67 22.50 24.82
C GLU A 653 -27.97 23.98 25.06
N GLU A 654 -27.07 24.89 24.69
CA GLU A 654 -27.32 26.33 24.79
C GLU A 654 -28.43 26.80 23.85
N LYS A 655 -28.48 26.26 22.63
CA LYS A 655 -29.56 26.56 21.68
C LYS A 655 -30.93 26.11 22.19
N SER A 656 -31.03 24.91 22.77
CA SER A 656 -32.30 24.40 23.31
C SER A 656 -32.83 25.25 24.47
N ARG A 657 -31.93 25.84 25.27
CA ARG A 657 -32.29 26.78 26.34
C ARG A 657 -32.68 28.17 25.83
N ARG A 658 -31.99 28.66 24.80
CA ARG A 658 -32.15 30.03 24.28
C ARG A 658 -33.32 30.20 23.30
N LEU A 659 -33.57 29.21 22.46
CA LEU A 659 -34.53 29.31 21.35
C LEU A 659 -35.81 28.56 21.68
N SER A 660 -36.89 29.31 21.92
CA SER A 660 -38.22 28.74 22.12
C SER A 660 -38.65 27.93 20.88
N GLY A 661 -39.03 26.67 21.09
CA GLY A 661 -39.43 25.74 20.02
C GLY A 661 -38.28 25.00 19.34
N TYR A 662 -37.02 25.22 19.73
CA TYR A 662 -35.89 24.43 19.23
C TYR A 662 -35.85 23.05 19.89
N VAL A 663 -35.84 22.00 19.07
CA VAL A 663 -35.62 20.62 19.54
C VAL A 663 -34.12 20.35 19.50
N LYS A 664 -33.53 20.08 20.68
CA LYS A 664 -32.12 19.71 20.81
C LYS A 664 -31.81 18.52 19.91
N LYS A 665 -30.74 18.62 19.13
CA LYS A 665 -30.25 17.50 18.32
C LYS A 665 -29.39 16.57 19.14
N GLU A 666 -29.44 15.28 18.82
CA GLU A 666 -28.52 14.29 19.37
C GLU A 666 -27.14 14.46 18.76
N VAL A 667 -26.11 14.62 19.59
CA VAL A 667 -24.73 14.81 19.14
C VAL A 667 -23.96 13.50 19.24
N VAL A 668 -23.40 13.05 18.12
CA VAL A 668 -22.60 11.81 18.04
C VAL A 668 -21.32 12.12 17.28
N GLY A 669 -20.17 11.75 17.85
CA GLY A 669 -18.88 11.81 17.17
C GLY A 669 -18.42 10.45 16.66
N PHE A 670 -17.67 10.41 15.57
CA PHE A 670 -16.83 9.26 15.24
C PHE A 670 -15.63 9.64 14.36
N GLY A 671 -14.60 8.82 14.40
CA GLY A 671 -13.39 8.97 13.58
C GLY A 671 -13.14 7.77 12.70
N HIS A 672 -12.65 8.01 11.49
CA HIS A 672 -12.16 6.99 10.56
C HIS A 672 -10.64 6.85 10.66
N ASP A 673 -10.11 5.66 10.34
CA ASP A 673 -8.70 5.53 9.99
C ASP A 673 -8.45 5.89 8.52
N GLU A 674 -7.18 5.88 8.10
CA GLU A 674 -6.76 6.37 6.78
C GLU A 674 -7.56 5.75 5.63
N ASP A 675 -7.72 4.44 5.64
CA ASP A 675 -8.32 3.69 4.56
C ASP A 675 -9.75 3.22 4.86
N GLY A 676 -10.35 3.72 5.94
CA GLY A 676 -11.78 3.63 6.19
C GLY A 676 -12.31 2.25 6.58
N ASP A 677 -11.45 1.35 7.05
CA ASP A 677 -11.88 0.04 7.53
C ASP A 677 -12.17 0.02 9.04
N ARG A 678 -11.86 1.12 9.76
CA ARG A 678 -12.14 1.30 11.19
C ARG A 678 -13.02 2.50 11.52
N VAL A 679 -13.81 2.35 12.58
CA VAL A 679 -14.58 3.43 13.20
C VAL A 679 -14.60 3.30 14.72
N ILE A 680 -14.45 4.43 15.41
CA ILE A 680 -14.64 4.57 16.86
C ILE A 680 -15.56 5.75 17.14
N TYR A 681 -16.44 5.62 18.14
CA TYR A 681 -17.51 6.58 18.42
C TYR A 681 -17.28 7.33 19.73
N VAL A 682 -17.81 8.55 19.79
CA VAL A 682 -17.78 9.42 20.97
C VAL A 682 -19.20 9.91 21.23
N ARG A 683 -19.67 9.77 22.46
CA ARG A 683 -20.98 10.27 22.89
C ARG A 683 -20.95 11.77 23.14
N SER A 684 -22.12 12.39 23.29
CA SER A 684 -22.25 13.82 23.60
C SER A 684 -21.62 14.26 24.94
N ASP A 685 -21.32 13.32 25.84
CA ASP A 685 -20.58 13.56 27.09
C ASP A 685 -19.07 13.28 26.99
N GLY A 686 -18.56 13.04 25.77
CA GLY A 686 -17.14 12.79 25.51
C GLY A 686 -16.69 11.35 25.74
N ARG A 687 -17.55 10.46 26.23
CA ARG A 687 -17.18 9.07 26.47
C ARG A 687 -17.03 8.31 25.15
N VAL A 688 -15.95 7.54 25.04
CA VAL A 688 -15.69 6.66 23.89
C VAL A 688 -16.51 5.38 23.99
N VAL A 689 -17.08 4.94 22.86
CA VAL A 689 -17.84 3.69 22.73
C VAL A 689 -17.12 2.79 21.72
N GLU A 690 -16.51 1.71 22.23
CA GLU A 690 -15.66 0.80 21.48
C GLU A 690 -16.48 -0.29 20.73
N GLY A 691 -15.78 -1.16 20.00
CA GLY A 691 -16.37 -2.21 19.17
C GLY A 691 -17.23 -3.23 19.92
N ASP A 692 -16.87 -3.57 21.16
CA ASP A 692 -17.63 -4.50 22.00
C ASP A 692 -19.01 -3.94 22.37
N ARG A 693 -19.06 -2.65 22.73
CA ARG A 693 -20.29 -1.96 23.11
C ARG A 693 -21.16 -1.66 21.92
N THR A 694 -20.58 -1.17 20.82
CA THR A 694 -21.35 -0.94 19.59
C THR A 694 -21.89 -2.24 18.97
N LEU A 695 -21.20 -3.37 19.13
CA LEU A 695 -21.75 -4.68 18.78
C LEU A 695 -22.96 -5.03 19.65
N ALA A 696 -22.86 -4.88 20.98
CA ALA A 696 -23.95 -5.17 21.91
C ALA A 696 -25.20 -4.29 21.69
N ILE A 697 -25.02 -2.99 21.45
CA ILE A 697 -26.10 -2.04 21.13
C ILE A 697 -26.87 -2.49 19.88
N GLN A 698 -26.15 -2.79 18.78
CA GLN A 698 -26.77 -3.24 17.54
C GLN A 698 -27.37 -4.65 17.67
N ALA A 699 -26.74 -5.53 18.45
CA ALA A 699 -27.18 -6.90 18.66
C ALA A 699 -28.56 -6.95 19.32
N LYS A 700 -28.78 -6.16 20.38
CA LYS A 700 -30.10 -6.08 21.03
C LYS A 700 -31.20 -5.75 20.02
N GLN A 701 -31.00 -4.72 19.20
CA GLN A 701 -31.98 -4.32 18.20
C GLN A 701 -32.25 -5.43 17.16
N LEU A 702 -31.20 -6.09 16.65
CA LEU A 702 -31.35 -7.18 15.69
C LEU A 702 -32.06 -8.40 16.30
N ILE A 703 -31.81 -8.70 17.58
CA ILE A 703 -32.49 -9.79 18.29
C ILE A 703 -33.98 -9.47 18.50
N GLU A 704 -34.31 -8.24 18.88
CA GLU A 704 -35.70 -7.79 19.02
C GLU A 704 -36.46 -7.88 17.68
N GLU A 705 -35.85 -7.44 16.59
CA GLU A 705 -36.43 -7.54 15.25
C GLU A 705 -36.64 -9.00 14.83
N HIS A 706 -35.65 -9.88 15.08
CA HIS A 706 -35.74 -11.31 14.79
C HIS A 706 -36.88 -11.97 15.58
N ARG A 707 -37.01 -11.64 16.87
CA ARG A 707 -38.08 -12.13 17.74
C ARG A 707 -39.45 -11.63 17.31
N ARG A 708 -39.59 -10.34 16.99
CA ARG A 708 -40.86 -9.73 16.52
C ARG A 708 -41.42 -10.44 15.30
N LYS A 709 -40.53 -10.92 14.42
CA LYS A 709 -40.90 -11.64 13.19
C LYS A 709 -41.11 -13.15 13.37
N GLY A 710 -40.98 -13.67 14.60
CA GLY A 710 -41.19 -15.08 14.90
C GLY A 710 -40.21 -16.03 14.19
N ARG A 711 -39.02 -15.55 13.84
CA ARG A 711 -38.03 -16.35 13.11
C ARG A 711 -37.42 -17.43 14.02
N PRO A 712 -37.23 -18.67 13.54
CA PRO A 712 -36.56 -19.72 14.29
C PRO A 712 -35.07 -19.39 14.50
N GLY A 713 -34.42 -20.05 15.47
CA GLY A 713 -32.99 -19.86 15.76
C GLY A 713 -32.67 -18.59 16.54
N ARG A 714 -31.37 -18.27 16.64
CA ARG A 714 -30.86 -17.09 17.38
C ARG A 714 -29.87 -16.33 16.48
N PRO A 715 -30.00 -15.00 16.32
CA PRO A 715 -29.00 -14.23 15.59
C PRO A 715 -27.60 -14.41 16.20
N ARG A 716 -26.59 -14.57 15.34
CA ARG A 716 -25.20 -14.78 15.76
C ARG A 716 -24.38 -13.50 15.66
N PHE A 717 -23.55 -13.26 16.68
CA PHE A 717 -22.66 -12.11 16.77
C PHE A 717 -21.24 -12.59 17.07
N LEU A 718 -20.26 -11.95 16.46
CA LEU A 718 -18.86 -12.37 16.58
C LEU A 718 -18.01 -11.21 17.14
N GLY A 719 -17.27 -11.48 18.22
CA GLY A 719 -16.36 -10.52 18.82
C GLY A 719 -14.98 -11.13 19.08
N GLU A 720 -13.94 -10.31 19.20
CA GLU A 720 -12.59 -10.80 19.46
C GLU A 720 -12.34 -11.10 20.95
N VAL A 721 -11.23 -11.80 21.25
CA VAL A 721 -10.80 -12.12 22.63
C VAL A 721 -10.52 -10.90 23.51
N LYS A 722 -10.31 -9.71 22.94
CA LYS A 722 -10.08 -8.47 23.71
C LYS A 722 -11.36 -7.86 24.24
N PHE A 723 -12.54 -8.28 23.78
CA PHE A 723 -13.81 -7.70 24.22
C PHE A 723 -14.02 -7.88 25.72
N SER A 724 -14.63 -6.88 26.35
CA SER A 724 -15.16 -7.03 27.70
C SER A 724 -16.14 -8.20 27.73
N ARG A 725 -16.07 -9.02 28.80
CA ARG A 725 -16.98 -10.16 28.98
C ARG A 725 -18.45 -9.74 28.96
N ILE A 726 -18.75 -8.49 29.35
CA ILE A 726 -20.13 -8.00 29.41
C ILE A 726 -20.82 -8.02 28.04
N ALA A 727 -20.09 -7.89 26.94
CA ALA A 727 -20.67 -7.95 25.60
C ALA A 727 -21.25 -9.35 25.30
N GLU A 728 -20.52 -10.41 25.65
CA GLU A 728 -20.98 -11.80 25.52
C GLU A 728 -22.21 -12.06 26.40
N GLU A 729 -22.15 -11.63 27.67
CA GLU A 729 -23.24 -11.83 28.64
C GLU A 729 -24.50 -11.09 28.22
N PHE A 730 -24.38 -9.81 27.86
CA PHE A 730 -25.51 -8.98 27.44
C PHE A 730 -26.17 -9.55 26.19
N ILE A 731 -25.41 -9.87 25.13
CA ILE A 731 -25.96 -10.43 23.89
C ILE A 731 -26.68 -11.76 24.16
N THR A 732 -26.11 -12.62 24.99
CA THR A 732 -26.69 -13.92 25.35
C THR A 732 -27.98 -13.75 26.16
N GLN A 733 -27.99 -12.83 27.14
CA GLN A 733 -29.17 -12.50 27.94
C GLN A 733 -30.32 -11.94 27.09
N GLN A 734 -29.99 -11.13 26.07
CA GLN A 734 -30.99 -10.63 25.12
C GLN A 734 -31.54 -11.74 24.21
N GLY A 735 -30.91 -12.92 24.15
CA GLY A 735 -31.34 -14.09 23.38
C GLY A 735 -30.58 -14.32 22.07
N GLY A 736 -29.46 -13.63 21.87
CA GLY A 736 -28.52 -13.88 20.78
C GLY A 736 -27.56 -15.04 21.08
N GLU A 737 -26.75 -15.41 20.08
CA GLU A 737 -25.63 -16.33 20.24
C GLU A 737 -24.32 -15.58 19.97
N TYR A 738 -23.46 -15.46 20.99
CA TYR A 738 -22.15 -14.82 20.87
C TYR A 738 -21.06 -15.85 20.55
N ILE A 739 -20.17 -15.51 19.61
CA ILE A 739 -19.03 -16.33 19.21
C ILE A 739 -17.75 -15.51 19.38
N MET A 740 -16.88 -15.98 20.28
CA MET A 740 -15.56 -15.39 20.48
C MET A 740 -14.60 -15.85 19.36
N SER A 741 -13.77 -14.93 18.88
CA SER A 741 -12.78 -15.15 17.81
C SER A 741 -11.39 -14.66 18.20
N PRO A 742 -10.32 -15.17 17.55
CA PRO A 742 -8.99 -14.56 17.64
C PRO A 742 -8.97 -13.10 17.19
N THR A 743 -8.04 -12.30 17.71
CA THR A 743 -7.82 -10.93 17.24
C THR A 743 -7.28 -10.93 15.80
N GLY A 744 -7.91 -10.14 14.95
CA GLY A 744 -7.56 -9.90 13.55
C GLY A 744 -8.74 -10.15 12.61
N PHE A 745 -9.15 -9.13 11.88
CA PHE A 745 -10.25 -9.18 10.89
C PHE A 745 -10.16 -10.37 9.91
N ALA A 746 -8.95 -10.83 9.57
CA ALA A 746 -8.76 -12.01 8.71
C ALA A 746 -9.37 -13.29 9.30
N PHE A 747 -9.24 -13.50 10.62
CA PHE A 747 -9.84 -14.63 11.32
C PHE A 747 -11.37 -14.53 11.35
N ILE A 748 -11.90 -13.31 11.54
CA ILE A 748 -13.33 -13.03 11.49
C ILE A 748 -13.90 -13.41 10.11
N LYS A 749 -13.29 -12.90 9.03
CA LYS A 749 -13.65 -13.23 7.64
C LYS A 749 -13.65 -14.73 7.40
N GLN A 750 -12.58 -15.42 7.82
CA GLN A 750 -12.45 -16.86 7.66
C GLN A 750 -13.50 -17.65 8.46
N GLY A 751 -13.74 -17.26 9.71
CA GLY A 751 -14.71 -17.91 10.60
C GLY A 751 -16.14 -17.79 10.07
N THR A 752 -16.55 -16.59 9.64
CA THR A 752 -17.88 -16.40 9.04
C THR A 752 -18.02 -17.14 7.71
N LYS A 753 -17.00 -17.13 6.85
CA LYS A 753 -16.99 -17.91 5.62
C LYS A 753 -17.19 -19.40 5.90
N LYS A 754 -16.40 -19.97 6.83
CA LYS A 754 -16.49 -21.38 7.22
C LYS A 754 -17.88 -21.74 7.77
N LEU A 755 -18.44 -20.88 8.63
CA LEU A 755 -19.79 -21.06 9.16
C LEU A 755 -20.84 -21.04 8.04
N TYR A 756 -20.80 -20.02 7.18
CA TYR A 756 -21.77 -19.86 6.10
C TYR A 756 -21.73 -21.03 5.11
N GLN A 757 -20.54 -21.51 4.74
CA GLN A 757 -20.39 -22.70 3.91
C GLN A 757 -20.99 -23.94 4.58
N ALA A 758 -20.73 -24.16 5.87
CA ALA A 758 -21.30 -25.29 6.61
C ALA A 758 -22.84 -25.24 6.64
N ILE A 759 -23.43 -24.05 6.83
CA ILE A 759 -24.88 -23.83 6.77
C ILE A 759 -25.43 -24.17 5.38
N LYS A 760 -24.80 -23.64 4.31
CA LYS A 760 -25.22 -23.89 2.92
C LYS A 760 -25.08 -25.35 2.50
N GLN A 761 -24.07 -26.05 3.00
CA GLN A 761 -23.86 -27.49 2.77
C GLN A 761 -24.79 -28.38 3.60
N GLY A 762 -25.57 -27.81 4.52
CA GLY A 762 -26.50 -28.57 5.33
C GLY A 762 -25.85 -29.36 6.47
N LEU A 763 -24.59 -29.07 6.83
CA LEU A 763 -23.86 -29.81 7.86
C LEU A 763 -24.59 -29.72 9.22
N PRO A 764 -24.54 -30.78 10.05
CA PRO A 764 -25.20 -30.78 11.35
C PRO A 764 -24.47 -29.92 12.40
N GLU A 765 -23.19 -29.64 12.15
CA GLU A 765 -22.30 -28.90 13.04
C GLU A 765 -21.10 -28.30 12.30
N VAL A 766 -20.41 -27.38 12.95
CA VAL A 766 -19.14 -26.83 12.46
C VAL A 766 -18.23 -26.47 13.63
N GLU A 767 -16.94 -26.71 13.49
CA GLU A 767 -15.94 -26.27 14.45
C GLU A 767 -15.40 -24.89 14.05
N LEU A 768 -15.51 -23.90 14.94
CA LEU A 768 -14.94 -22.57 14.79
C LEU A 768 -14.14 -22.23 16.03
N PHE A 769 -12.86 -21.87 15.85
CA PHE A 769 -11.98 -21.39 16.93
C PHE A 769 -11.97 -22.33 18.16
N GLY A 770 -11.90 -23.64 17.94
CA GLY A 770 -11.91 -24.65 19.01
C GLY A 770 -13.28 -24.88 19.68
N ARG A 771 -14.37 -24.27 19.18
CA ARG A 771 -15.74 -24.47 19.65
C ARG A 771 -16.57 -25.19 18.59
N ARG A 772 -17.37 -26.18 19.00
CA ARG A 772 -18.28 -26.94 18.13
C ARG A 772 -19.68 -26.32 18.19
N LEU A 773 -20.14 -25.78 17.07
CA LEU A 773 -21.47 -25.18 16.93
C LEU A 773 -22.46 -26.19 16.37
N ASN A 774 -23.62 -26.33 17.02
CA ASN A 774 -24.69 -27.23 16.57
C ASN A 774 -25.60 -26.53 15.55
N LEU A 775 -25.39 -26.82 14.27
CA LEU A 775 -26.17 -26.25 13.17
C LEU A 775 -27.54 -26.91 12.99
N SER A 776 -27.78 -28.04 13.66
CA SER A 776 -29.11 -28.66 13.70
C SER A 776 -30.08 -27.87 14.58
N GLN A 777 -29.57 -27.11 15.56
CA GLN A 777 -30.38 -26.28 16.46
C GLN A 777 -30.46 -24.81 16.01
N ASN A 778 -29.40 -24.27 15.41
CA ASN A 778 -29.38 -22.90 14.93
C ASN A 778 -28.63 -22.77 13.59
N ARG A 779 -29.35 -22.36 12.55
CA ARG A 779 -28.83 -22.19 11.18
C ARG A 779 -28.60 -20.73 10.79
N GLU A 780 -28.73 -19.80 11.73
CA GLU A 780 -28.51 -18.38 11.46
C GLU A 780 -27.02 -18.11 11.15
N PRO A 781 -26.68 -17.37 10.09
CA PRO A 781 -25.30 -16.93 9.85
C PRO A 781 -24.90 -15.81 10.82
N ILE A 782 -23.62 -15.42 10.79
CA ILE A 782 -23.16 -14.23 11.52
C ILE A 782 -23.91 -13.00 11.00
N ALA A 783 -24.55 -12.27 11.90
CA ALA A 783 -25.26 -11.03 11.61
C ALA A 783 -24.30 -9.83 11.56
N LEU A 784 -23.49 -9.71 12.61
CA LEU A 784 -22.50 -8.65 12.78
C LEU A 784 -21.26 -9.22 13.45
N ALA A 785 -20.12 -8.64 13.11
CA ALA A 785 -18.85 -8.88 13.78
C ALA A 785 -18.15 -7.55 14.09
N ALA A 786 -17.40 -7.50 15.18
CA ALA A 786 -16.63 -6.32 15.54
C ALA A 786 -15.32 -6.68 16.26
N GLU A 787 -14.35 -5.77 16.18
CA GLU A 787 -13.11 -5.77 16.95
C GLU A 787 -12.97 -4.48 17.76
N LEU A 788 -12.15 -4.51 18.80
CA LEU A 788 -11.90 -3.37 19.68
C LEU A 788 -11.09 -2.31 18.94
N SER A 789 -10.30 -2.75 17.96
CA SER A 789 -9.60 -1.92 16.99
C SER A 789 -10.52 -1.16 16.03
N GLY A 790 -11.84 -1.32 16.11
CA GLY A 790 -12.80 -0.54 15.32
C GLY A 790 -13.17 -1.15 13.97
N HIS A 791 -12.60 -2.30 13.57
CA HIS A 791 -13.13 -3.06 12.43
C HIS A 791 -14.54 -3.55 12.77
N GLN A 792 -15.52 -3.21 11.94
CA GLN A 792 -16.91 -3.62 12.10
C GLN A 792 -17.47 -4.11 10.77
N MET A 793 -18.15 -5.26 10.81
CA MET A 793 -18.51 -6.02 9.62
C MET A 793 -19.93 -6.53 9.71
N SER A 794 -20.64 -6.53 8.58
CA SER A 794 -21.91 -7.24 8.48
C SER A 794 -21.71 -8.66 7.98
N GLY A 795 -22.72 -9.50 8.14
CA GLY A 795 -22.70 -10.86 7.60
C GLY A 795 -22.46 -10.90 6.09
N HIS A 796 -21.96 -12.04 5.60
CA HIS A 796 -21.71 -12.24 4.16
C HIS A 796 -22.94 -11.98 3.28
N GLU A 797 -24.13 -12.31 3.79
CA GLU A 797 -25.41 -12.07 3.11
C GLU A 797 -25.71 -10.58 2.89
N GLU A 798 -25.08 -9.70 3.66
CA GLU A 798 -25.34 -8.28 3.62
C GLU A 798 -24.26 -7.55 2.80
N ASN A 799 -23.00 -7.65 3.21
CA ASN A 799 -21.89 -6.91 2.58
C ASN A 799 -20.68 -7.81 2.30
N TRP A 800 -20.88 -9.11 2.03
CA TRP A 800 -19.81 -10.08 1.77
C TRP A 800 -18.75 -10.20 2.88
N ILE A 801 -19.07 -9.73 4.09
CA ILE A 801 -18.19 -9.66 5.26
C ILE A 801 -16.90 -8.89 5.02
N PHE A 802 -17.01 -7.70 4.44
CA PHE A 802 -15.95 -6.72 4.59
C PHE A 802 -16.22 -5.77 5.74
N ASP A 803 -15.13 -5.36 6.36
CA ASP A 803 -15.02 -4.26 7.28
C ASP A 803 -15.22 -2.97 6.49
N ASP A 804 -16.14 -2.15 7.00
CA ASP A 804 -16.62 -0.95 6.33
C ASP A 804 -17.05 0.07 7.37
N ALA A 805 -16.17 1.02 7.66
CA ALA A 805 -16.40 2.03 8.69
C ALA A 805 -17.61 2.91 8.37
N THR A 806 -17.87 3.18 7.08
CA THR A 806 -18.98 4.03 6.63
C THR A 806 -20.31 3.33 6.84
N LEU A 807 -20.40 2.07 6.42
CA LEU A 807 -21.58 1.24 6.65
C LEU A 807 -21.81 1.01 8.15
N ALA A 808 -20.75 0.72 8.91
CA ALA A 808 -20.83 0.53 10.36
C ALA A 808 -21.36 1.78 11.07
N ALA A 809 -20.78 2.95 10.78
CA ALA A 809 -21.23 4.23 11.32
C ALA A 809 -22.70 4.49 10.97
N THR A 810 -23.08 4.26 9.72
CA THR A 810 -24.46 4.44 9.27
C THR A 810 -25.43 3.51 10.01
N LYS A 811 -25.04 2.27 10.30
CA LYS A 811 -25.86 1.30 11.04
C LYS A 811 -26.00 1.67 12.52
N VAL A 812 -24.92 2.08 13.19
CA VAL A 812 -24.97 2.57 14.58
C VAL A 812 -25.84 3.82 14.68
N LEU A 813 -25.65 4.81 13.79
CA LEU A 813 -26.52 5.98 13.72
C LEU A 813 -27.98 5.60 13.44
N GLY A 814 -28.22 4.57 12.62
CA GLY A 814 -29.54 3.99 12.40
C GLY A 814 -30.18 3.43 13.67
N THR A 815 -29.40 2.75 14.51
CA THR A 815 -29.86 2.27 15.82
C THR A 815 -30.21 3.44 16.74
N ILE A 816 -29.34 4.47 16.80
CA ILE A 816 -29.60 5.69 17.58
C ILE A 816 -30.85 6.41 17.07
N ALA A 817 -31.02 6.54 15.75
CA ALA A 817 -32.19 7.20 15.16
C ALA A 817 -33.52 6.51 15.54
N ARG A 818 -33.55 5.17 15.58
CA ARG A 818 -34.73 4.43 16.06
C ARG A 818 -34.97 4.65 17.54
N ALA A 819 -33.90 4.68 18.34
CA ALA A 819 -33.99 4.95 19.78
C ALA A 819 -34.52 6.35 20.06
N LEU A 820 -34.09 7.36 19.29
CA LEU A 820 -34.56 8.74 19.44
C LEU A 820 -36.08 8.86 19.22
N ARG A 821 -36.65 8.11 18.26
CA ARG A 821 -38.12 8.06 18.08
C ARG A 821 -38.85 7.45 19.27
N ARG A 822 -38.15 6.68 20.10
CA ARG A 822 -38.65 6.06 21.33
C ARG A 822 -38.28 6.87 22.59
N GLY A 823 -37.67 8.04 22.42
CA GLY A 823 -37.28 8.93 23.51
C GLY A 823 -35.96 8.56 24.21
N GLN A 824 -35.12 7.74 23.57
CA GLN A 824 -33.80 7.35 24.08
C GLN A 824 -32.68 7.91 23.20
N ASN A 825 -31.57 8.34 23.80
CA ASN A 825 -30.38 8.85 23.11
C ASN A 825 -29.23 7.83 23.11
N PHE A 826 -28.07 8.20 22.57
CA PHE A 826 -26.92 7.28 22.50
C PHE A 826 -26.35 6.92 23.88
N ILE A 827 -26.39 7.84 24.85
CA ILE A 827 -25.99 7.58 26.24
C ILE A 827 -26.93 6.53 26.85
N ASP A 828 -28.24 6.64 26.65
CA ASP A 828 -29.20 5.67 27.19
C ASP A 828 -28.97 4.25 26.65
N LEU A 829 -28.71 4.13 25.34
CA LEU A 829 -28.40 2.85 24.70
C LEU A 829 -27.10 2.25 25.24
N ASP A 830 -26.10 3.09 25.46
CA ASP A 830 -24.81 2.66 25.96
C ASP A 830 -24.88 2.26 27.43
N GLU A 831 -25.48 3.08 28.31
CA GLU A 831 -25.56 2.80 29.75
C GLU A 831 -26.49 1.61 30.10
N GLU A 832 -27.33 1.16 29.17
CA GLU A 832 -28.09 -0.09 29.35
C GLU A 832 -27.17 -1.32 29.44
N ILE A 833 -26.00 -1.27 28.81
CA ILE A 833 -25.00 -2.35 28.88
C ILE A 833 -24.15 -2.10 30.13
N PRO A 834 -24.13 -3.02 31.11
CA PRO A 834 -23.31 -2.85 32.31
C PRO A 834 -21.82 -2.66 31.97
N ARG A 835 -21.05 -2.22 32.95
CA ARG A 835 -19.61 -2.00 32.79
C ARG A 835 -18.84 -2.70 33.89
N TYR A 836 -17.94 -3.57 33.45
CA TYR A 836 -16.92 -4.11 34.31
C TYR A 836 -15.71 -3.17 34.29
N PRO A 837 -15.09 -2.90 35.46
CA PRO A 837 -13.79 -2.28 35.52
C PRO A 837 -12.79 -3.01 34.63
N VAL A 838 -12.14 -2.26 33.74
CA VAL A 838 -11.19 -2.78 32.75
C VAL A 838 -9.96 -1.89 32.72
N SER A 839 -8.79 -2.51 32.53
CA SER A 839 -7.56 -1.78 32.23
C SER A 839 -7.57 -1.25 30.79
N PRO A 840 -6.75 -0.23 30.48
CA PRO A 840 -6.42 0.07 29.09
C PRO A 840 -5.70 -1.13 28.44
N GLU A 841 -5.51 -1.08 27.12
CA GLU A 841 -4.67 -2.06 26.44
C GLU A 841 -3.21 -1.90 26.90
N ILE A 842 -2.67 -2.95 27.54
CA ILE A 842 -1.32 -2.98 28.11
C ILE A 842 -0.35 -3.57 27.09
N ASN A 843 0.78 -2.89 26.85
CA ASN A 843 1.74 -3.22 25.79
C ASN A 843 3.14 -3.48 26.37
N ILE A 844 3.46 -4.74 26.66
CA ILE A 844 4.75 -5.12 27.25
C ILE A 844 5.75 -5.39 26.12
N ARG A 845 6.77 -4.54 25.99
CA ARG A 845 7.80 -4.65 24.95
C ARG A 845 8.65 -5.91 25.13
N LEU A 846 9.00 -6.52 24.01
CA LEU A 846 9.90 -7.67 23.91
C LEU A 846 11.14 -7.28 23.08
N PRO A 847 12.30 -7.91 23.34
CA PRO A 847 13.53 -7.65 22.57
C PRO A 847 13.51 -8.31 21.17
N THR A 848 12.44 -9.01 20.81
CA THR A 848 12.32 -9.79 19.59
C THR A 848 10.98 -9.57 18.91
N ASN A 849 10.97 -9.58 17.58
CA ASN A 849 9.74 -9.63 16.79
C ASN A 849 9.46 -11.03 16.20
N VAL A 850 10.29 -12.04 16.53
CA VAL A 850 10.13 -13.42 16.05
C VAL A 850 8.89 -14.05 16.68
N LEU A 851 7.91 -14.45 15.86
CA LEU A 851 6.61 -14.94 16.34
C LEU A 851 6.71 -16.14 17.27
N SER A 852 7.61 -17.10 17.00
CA SER A 852 7.78 -18.30 17.84
C SER A 852 8.35 -17.97 19.22
N GLU A 853 9.27 -17.01 19.31
CA GLU A 853 9.84 -16.56 20.59
C GLU A 853 8.79 -15.82 21.42
N LYS A 854 7.97 -14.97 20.78
CA LYS A 854 6.83 -14.33 21.43
C LYS A 854 5.79 -15.35 21.90
N GLN A 855 5.53 -16.38 21.09
CA GLN A 855 4.60 -17.46 21.43
C GLN A 855 5.09 -18.28 22.63
N GLU A 856 6.38 -18.59 22.70
CA GLU A 856 6.97 -19.33 23.83
C GLU A 856 6.72 -18.62 25.17
N VAL A 857 6.82 -17.28 25.19
CA VAL A 857 6.49 -16.50 26.39
C VAL A 857 5.03 -16.67 26.78
N VAL A 858 4.10 -16.55 25.83
CA VAL A 858 2.66 -16.73 26.08
C VAL A 858 2.37 -18.14 26.59
N ASP A 859 3.00 -19.15 25.99
CA ASP A 859 2.84 -20.56 26.38
C ASP A 859 3.32 -20.80 27.81
N GLU A 860 4.43 -20.19 28.23
CA GLU A 860 4.92 -20.31 29.60
C GLU A 860 3.99 -19.62 30.60
N VAL A 861 3.45 -18.43 30.27
CA VAL A 861 2.42 -17.78 31.10
C VAL A 861 1.21 -18.70 31.29
N VAL A 862 0.67 -19.22 30.18
CA VAL A 862 -0.50 -20.12 30.20
C VAL A 862 -0.21 -21.38 31.02
N LYS A 863 0.99 -21.96 30.87
CA LYS A 863 1.42 -23.14 31.64
C LYS A 863 1.48 -22.87 33.14
N VAL A 864 1.99 -21.71 33.57
CA VAL A 864 2.06 -21.34 34.98
C VAL A 864 0.66 -21.19 35.58
N PHE A 865 -0.25 -20.47 34.91
CA PHE A 865 -1.63 -20.31 35.38
C PHE A 865 -2.40 -21.63 35.37
N ARG A 866 -2.21 -22.47 34.35
CA ARG A 866 -2.85 -23.80 34.29
C ARG A 866 -2.41 -24.69 35.45
N LYS A 867 -1.12 -24.67 35.83
CA LYS A 867 -0.61 -25.39 37.00
C LYS A 867 -1.21 -24.89 38.32
N ARG A 868 -1.61 -23.62 38.37
CA ARG A 868 -2.31 -23.02 39.52
C ARG A 868 -3.82 -23.30 39.54
N GLY A 869 -4.35 -24.05 38.56
CA GLY A 869 -5.75 -24.49 38.52
C GLY A 869 -6.72 -23.51 37.86
N TYR A 870 -6.23 -22.44 37.23
CA TYR A 870 -7.10 -21.48 36.56
C TYR A 870 -7.72 -22.05 35.28
N PRO A 871 -9.02 -21.81 35.03
CA PRO A 871 -9.63 -21.99 33.72
C PRO A 871 -9.02 -21.00 32.71
N ILE A 872 -8.65 -21.49 31.52
CA ILE A 872 -8.01 -20.67 30.48
C ILE A 872 -8.63 -21.01 29.13
N ASP A 873 -9.12 -19.99 28.43
CA ASP A 873 -9.44 -20.08 27.00
C ASP A 873 -8.18 -19.75 26.18
N THR A 874 -7.81 -20.61 25.25
CA THR A 874 -6.59 -20.49 24.43
C THR A 874 -6.88 -20.22 22.95
N ILE A 875 -8.04 -19.61 22.64
CA ILE A 875 -8.40 -19.20 21.27
C ILE A 875 -7.31 -18.32 20.63
N ASP A 876 -6.81 -17.32 21.37
CA ASP A 876 -5.68 -16.49 20.94
C ASP A 876 -4.87 -16.04 22.17
N GLY A 877 -3.81 -16.79 22.47
CA GLY A 877 -3.01 -16.62 23.68
C GLY A 877 -3.64 -17.30 24.89
N GLY A 878 -3.76 -16.58 26.00
CA GLY A 878 -4.38 -17.07 27.24
C GLY A 878 -5.34 -16.06 27.83
N LEU A 879 -6.64 -16.37 27.81
CA LEU A 879 -7.67 -15.65 28.56
C LEU A 879 -7.94 -16.40 29.86
N ILE A 880 -7.25 -15.97 30.91
CA ILE A 880 -7.24 -16.61 32.24
C ILE A 880 -8.42 -16.07 33.04
N LYS A 881 -9.20 -16.96 33.67
CA LYS A 881 -10.43 -16.59 34.40
C LYS A 881 -10.29 -16.83 35.90
N TRP A 882 -10.54 -15.80 36.69
CA TRP A 882 -10.66 -15.90 38.14
C TRP A 882 -12.11 -16.22 38.48
N LEU A 883 -12.29 -17.26 39.31
CA LEU A 883 -13.59 -17.67 39.83
C LEU A 883 -13.58 -17.56 41.35
N ASP A 884 -14.74 -17.35 41.97
CA ASP A 884 -14.89 -17.49 43.41
C ASP A 884 -15.04 -18.96 43.84
N GLU A 885 -15.23 -19.18 45.14
CA GLU A 885 -15.36 -20.51 45.73
C GLU A 885 -16.59 -21.28 45.22
N GLN A 886 -17.60 -20.57 44.70
CA GLN A 886 -18.81 -21.14 44.12
C GLN A 886 -18.66 -21.42 42.62
N GLY A 887 -17.53 -21.01 42.03
CA GLY A 887 -17.26 -21.14 40.60
C GLY A 887 -17.82 -19.99 39.76
N GLU A 888 -18.32 -18.92 40.39
CA GLU A 888 -18.82 -17.73 39.70
C GLU A 888 -17.66 -16.83 39.27
N TRP A 889 -17.85 -16.09 38.18
CA TRP A 889 -16.77 -15.29 37.60
C TRP A 889 -16.47 -14.03 38.41
N LEU A 890 -15.19 -13.84 38.73
CA LEU A 890 -14.66 -12.64 39.41
C LEU A 890 -13.99 -11.65 38.45
N GLY A 891 -13.38 -12.15 37.38
CA GLY A 891 -12.62 -11.35 36.44
C GLY A 891 -11.75 -12.20 35.52
N GLN A 892 -11.03 -11.55 34.61
CA GLN A 892 -10.15 -12.22 33.65
C GLN A 892 -8.94 -11.37 33.26
N ALA A 893 -7.88 -12.05 32.82
CA ALA A 893 -6.70 -11.42 32.25
C ALA A 893 -6.35 -12.11 30.92
N LEU A 894 -6.28 -11.31 29.85
CA LEU A 894 -5.77 -11.71 28.56
C LEU A 894 -4.26 -11.50 28.50
N VAL A 895 -3.54 -12.47 27.96
CA VAL A 895 -2.16 -12.34 27.49
C VAL A 895 -2.05 -12.93 26.09
N ARG A 896 -1.55 -12.15 25.14
CA ARG A 896 -1.32 -12.62 23.77
C ARG A 896 -0.09 -11.95 23.16
N LYS A 897 0.43 -12.53 22.09
CA LYS A 897 1.48 -11.90 21.28
C LYS A 897 0.87 -10.88 20.32
N SER A 898 1.55 -9.77 20.08
CA SER A 898 1.26 -8.95 18.89
C SER A 898 1.81 -9.66 17.65
N ASN A 899 1.01 -9.72 16.58
CA ASN A 899 1.45 -10.31 15.31
C ASN A 899 2.41 -9.39 14.54
N THR A 900 2.27 -8.07 14.74
CA THR A 900 2.98 -7.05 13.95
C THR A 900 4.10 -6.35 14.73
N GLN A 901 4.01 -6.32 16.06
CA GLN A 901 4.96 -5.59 16.91
C GLN A 901 5.69 -6.52 17.90
N PRO A 902 6.91 -6.16 18.34
CA PRO A 902 7.69 -6.92 19.30
C PRO A 902 7.17 -6.69 20.73
N MET A 903 5.94 -7.15 21.02
CA MET A 903 5.30 -6.96 22.32
C MET A 903 4.26 -8.03 22.63
N LEU A 904 3.98 -8.19 23.93
CA LEU A 904 2.76 -8.81 24.42
C LEU A 904 1.67 -7.77 24.60
N ILE A 905 0.44 -8.17 24.28
CA ILE A 905 -0.77 -7.40 24.53
C ILE A 905 -1.49 -8.05 25.72
N CYS A 906 -1.80 -7.24 26.73
CA CYS A 906 -2.56 -7.66 27.89
C CYS A 906 -3.80 -6.79 28.08
N ARG A 907 -4.87 -7.39 28.63
CA ARG A 907 -6.06 -6.67 29.07
C ARG A 907 -6.66 -7.39 30.26
N ILE A 908 -6.94 -6.64 31.32
CA ILE A 908 -7.40 -7.16 32.61
C ILE A 908 -8.75 -6.53 32.94
N GLU A 909 -9.68 -7.36 33.38
CA GLU A 909 -11.06 -7.01 33.70
C GLU A 909 -11.48 -7.67 35.01
N GLY A 910 -12.29 -6.99 35.81
CA GLY A 910 -12.88 -7.54 37.04
C GLY A 910 -14.35 -7.20 37.15
N ARG A 911 -15.12 -8.02 37.89
CA ARG A 911 -16.54 -7.76 38.15
C ARG A 911 -16.78 -6.44 38.91
N ASP A 912 -15.78 -6.02 39.68
CA ASP A 912 -15.72 -4.80 40.49
C ASP A 912 -14.25 -4.35 40.60
N GLU A 913 -14.00 -3.11 41.06
CA GLU A 913 -12.64 -2.54 41.13
C GLU A 913 -11.73 -3.34 42.07
N GLN A 914 -12.29 -3.92 43.13
CA GLN A 914 -11.54 -4.72 44.09
C GLN A 914 -11.09 -6.07 43.48
N ALA A 915 -11.94 -6.70 42.68
CA ALA A 915 -11.61 -7.90 41.93
C ALA A 915 -10.55 -7.59 40.86
N LYS A 916 -10.73 -6.51 40.10
CA LYS A 916 -9.74 -6.06 39.10
C LYS A 916 -8.37 -5.83 39.74
N ALA A 917 -8.28 -5.05 40.82
CA ALA A 917 -7.02 -4.76 41.49
C ALA A 917 -6.30 -6.02 42.00
N ARG A 918 -7.06 -6.99 42.54
CA ARG A 918 -6.51 -8.30 42.97
C ARG A 918 -5.94 -9.10 41.79
N ILE A 919 -6.68 -9.14 40.69
CA ILE A 919 -6.26 -9.85 39.46
C ILE A 919 -5.02 -9.17 38.87
N GLU A 920 -4.97 -7.85 38.82
CA GLU A 920 -3.81 -7.10 38.33
C GLU A 920 -2.55 -7.42 39.12
N GLN A 921 -2.64 -7.39 40.45
CA GLN A 921 -1.50 -7.72 41.32
C GLN A 921 -0.99 -9.15 41.08
N GLU A 922 -1.88 -10.14 41.12
CA GLU A 922 -1.47 -11.54 40.90
C GLU A 922 -0.93 -11.76 39.49
N PHE A 923 -1.61 -11.21 38.48
CA PHE A 923 -1.25 -11.37 37.08
C PHE A 923 0.15 -10.83 36.79
N PHE A 924 0.44 -9.58 37.18
CA PHE A 924 1.77 -9.00 36.95
C PHE A 924 2.86 -9.61 37.83
N GLN A 925 2.53 -10.07 39.04
CA GLN A 925 3.47 -10.83 39.86
C GLN A 925 3.91 -12.12 39.16
N VAL A 926 2.97 -12.84 38.55
CA VAL A 926 3.28 -14.05 37.76
C VAL A 926 4.05 -13.71 36.50
N LEU A 927 3.60 -12.68 35.77
CA LEU A 927 4.22 -12.29 34.51
C LEU A 927 5.69 -11.88 34.72
N GLY A 928 6.01 -11.22 35.83
CA GLY A 928 7.39 -10.86 36.19
C GLY A 928 8.31 -12.04 36.50
N GLN A 929 7.75 -13.24 36.73
CA GLN A 929 8.49 -14.48 36.97
C GLN A 929 8.68 -15.32 35.70
N VAL A 930 8.00 -14.98 34.60
CA VAL A 930 8.11 -15.73 33.35
C VAL A 930 9.44 -15.42 32.67
N SER A 931 10.12 -16.49 32.25
CA SER A 931 11.37 -16.43 31.51
C SER A 931 11.40 -17.55 30.47
N THR A 932 11.97 -17.26 29.30
CA THR A 932 12.23 -18.23 28.24
C THR A 932 13.70 -18.15 27.82
N ALA A 933 14.15 -19.06 26.94
CA ALA A 933 15.52 -19.03 26.45
C ALA A 933 15.83 -17.73 25.67
N ALA A 934 14.88 -17.26 24.85
CA ALA A 934 15.02 -16.03 24.07
C ALA A 934 14.80 -14.76 24.91
N ILE A 935 13.95 -14.83 25.95
CA ILE A 935 13.56 -13.69 26.77
C ILE A 935 13.71 -14.07 28.25
N PRO A 936 14.92 -13.90 28.83
CA PRO A 936 15.18 -14.30 30.21
C PRO A 936 14.44 -13.48 31.26
N LYS A 937 13.95 -12.27 30.90
CA LYS A 937 13.20 -11.39 31.79
C LYS A 937 12.29 -10.47 30.97
N LEU A 938 11.03 -10.35 31.40
CA LEU A 938 10.09 -9.39 30.83
C LEU A 938 10.29 -7.98 31.41
N ASP A 939 10.25 -6.97 30.53
CA ASP A 939 10.28 -5.56 30.92
C ASP A 939 8.86 -5.05 31.20
N LEU A 940 8.31 -5.42 32.36
CA LEU A 940 6.99 -4.94 32.78
C LEU A 940 6.92 -3.40 32.92
N ALA A 941 8.06 -2.74 33.13
CA ALA A 941 8.14 -1.30 33.24
C ALA A 941 8.11 -0.59 31.87
N SER A 942 8.09 -1.33 30.76
CA SER A 942 7.95 -0.80 29.41
C SER A 942 6.58 -0.19 29.12
N ASP A 943 5.58 -0.47 29.96
CA ASP A 943 4.23 0.10 29.91
C ASP A 943 3.96 0.97 31.14
N ASP A 944 3.45 2.19 30.93
CA ASP A 944 3.25 3.16 32.01
C ASP A 944 2.10 2.79 32.95
N TYR A 945 1.07 2.09 32.47
CA TYR A 945 -0.01 1.60 33.32
C TYR A 945 0.51 0.53 34.28
N VAL A 946 1.28 -0.42 33.76
CA VAL A 946 1.89 -1.49 34.57
C VAL A 946 2.87 -0.92 35.59
N ARG A 947 3.69 0.06 35.19
CA ARG A 947 4.61 0.75 36.11
C ARG A 947 3.87 1.36 37.30
N ARG A 948 2.73 2.02 37.07
CA ARG A 948 1.90 2.63 38.13
C ARG A 948 1.28 1.58 39.05
N VAL A 949 0.69 0.51 38.48
CA VAL A 949 0.09 -0.59 39.26
C VAL A 949 1.13 -1.25 40.18
N LEU A 950 2.37 -1.47 39.69
CA LEU A 950 3.45 -2.07 40.48
C LEU A 950 4.04 -1.13 41.55
N GLN A 951 3.92 0.19 41.39
CA GLN A 951 4.43 1.19 42.34
C GLN A 951 3.44 1.55 43.45
N GLY A 952 2.19 1.05 43.40
CA GLY A 952 1.20 1.24 44.46
C GLY A 952 0.67 2.67 44.62
N VAL A 953 0.66 3.47 43.55
CA VAL A 953 0.12 4.84 43.56
C VAL A 953 -1.41 4.80 43.52
N ASP A 954 -2.05 5.45 44.48
CA ASP A 954 -3.50 5.44 44.74
C ASP A 954 -4.30 6.15 43.62
N GLN A 955 -5.52 5.69 43.35
CA GLN A 955 -6.39 6.10 42.22
C GLN A 955 -6.99 7.52 42.34
N GLY A 956 -6.51 8.34 43.28
CA GLY A 956 -7.09 9.65 43.64
C GLY A 956 -6.76 10.82 42.70
N GLU A 957 -5.91 10.64 41.70
CA GLU A 957 -5.52 11.69 40.72
C GLU A 957 -6.02 11.39 39.29
N LEU A 958 -7.18 10.73 39.16
CA LEU A 958 -7.77 10.33 37.87
C LEU A 958 -8.50 11.46 37.11
N GLU A 959 -8.24 12.72 37.42
CA GLU A 959 -8.66 13.86 36.58
C GLU A 959 -7.42 14.52 35.96
N HIS A 960 -7.12 14.14 34.71
CA HIS A 960 -6.18 14.74 33.73
C HIS A 960 -4.81 14.03 33.50
N GLY A 961 -4.65 13.51 32.26
CA GLY A 961 -3.38 13.06 31.64
C GLY A 961 -3.32 11.53 31.43
N ASP A 962 -3.07 10.96 30.25
CA ASP A 962 -2.34 11.37 29.05
C ASP A 962 -2.83 10.54 27.84
#